data_AF-A0A3C2ED01-F1
#
_entry.id   AF-A0A3C2ED01-F1
#
_cell.length_a   1.000
_cell.length_b   1.000
_cell.length_c   1.000
_cell.angle_alpha   90.00
_cell.angle_beta   90.00
_cell.angle_gamma   90.00
#
_symmetry.space_group_name_H-M   'P 1'
#
loop_
_entity.id
_entity.type
_entity.pdbx_description
1 polymer ?
#
loop_
_entity_poly.entity_id
_entity_poly.type
_entity_poly.pdbx_seq_one_letter_code
_entity_poly.pdbx_strand_id
1 'polypeptide(L)'
;LFRSAENSNYSTFETYRLRAKAVNEKISLHEFARVLLMINKKRGYKSSRKAKSTDEGQLLDGMDVAIKLYEENLTPGQLCLQILKSGKKRLPEFYRSDLMNELNKIWDFQSKFYPDILIDDFKKQLEGKGKNDASKNFLGRFGIYTADLKGLNKRTELFQLRSHAPSKQLTLEEVALVISEVNGNIHSSSGYLGDISDRSKELYFKKITVGQYLIQKLDENPHFSLKNKVFYRQDYLDEFERIWETQAKHHPILTPELKSEIRDIIIFYQRRLKSQKGLISFCEFESEIIEIEENGKKRKVTIGNRVCPRSSPLFQEFKIWQTLNNVKISSGKEHWERDLDEDEKLMLAEELKFRDQLVDKDVIKMLFPGRQDISINFKKLDGNKTISALYNVYAKIIEMSGHDEVDFSKTTFSKVHDYVQKVFNGLGFNTQILNFDFEGDQMDPDKHELYRLWHLLYSYEGDSSKTGNEGLINAISRRYGFDKEYAAMIANVVFQDDHGSLSAKAIQKILPFLKSGYAFAGRKEGKLKESACEEAGYKHSIDSLTKHENEQKELLPKLEILPKNSLRNPVVEKILNQMVNVINAIIDEYGKPDEVRIELARELKRSAKERESMTSNINKSNIEHERIRSLLINEFGLRHVSRNDIIRYKLYEELEFTVNKTLYSNTYIPREKLFSHEFDIDHIIPQSRLFDDSFSNK
;
A
#
# COMPACT_ATOMS: atom_id res chain seq x y z
N LEU A 1 -31.15 -1.24 36.99
CA LEU A 1 -31.04 -0.62 35.64
C LEU A 1 -30.85 0.88 35.81
N PHE A 2 -29.62 1.38 35.71
CA PHE A 2 -29.33 2.82 35.82
C PHE A 2 -29.96 3.55 34.62
N ARG A 3 -30.96 4.42 34.87
CA ARG A 3 -31.51 5.30 33.84
C ARG A 3 -30.49 6.40 33.54
N SER A 4 -29.69 6.23 32.49
CA SER A 4 -28.70 7.23 32.02
C SER A 4 -29.31 8.39 31.22
N ALA A 5 -30.62 8.61 31.31
CA ALA A 5 -31.31 9.69 30.60
C ALA A 5 -31.36 10.95 31.48
N GLU A 6 -30.89 12.06 30.91
CA GLU A 6 -30.97 13.42 31.47
C GLU A 6 -32.46 13.82 31.50
N ASN A 7 -33.17 13.54 32.60
CA ASN A 7 -34.64 13.56 32.68
C ASN A 7 -35.24 14.94 33.07
N SER A 8 -34.43 15.99 33.20
CA SER A 8 -34.91 17.32 33.62
C SER A 8 -34.81 18.34 32.48
N ASN A 9 -35.67 19.35 32.50
CA ASN A 9 -35.70 20.43 31.51
C ASN A 9 -34.39 21.27 31.46
N TYR A 10 -33.44 21.03 32.37
CA TYR A 10 -32.15 21.73 32.47
C TYR A 10 -30.92 20.80 32.50
N SER A 11 -31.10 19.48 32.26
CA SER A 11 -30.00 18.52 32.37
C SER A 11 -29.15 18.35 31.10
N THR A 12 -29.40 19.10 30.02
CA THR A 12 -28.62 18.99 28.77
C THR A 12 -27.13 19.18 29.06
N PHE A 13 -26.31 18.16 28.76
CA PHE A 13 -24.87 18.12 29.01
C PHE A 13 -24.45 18.07 30.49
N GLU A 14 -25.37 17.80 31.42
CA GLU A 14 -25.08 17.69 32.85
C GLU A 14 -23.96 16.69 33.11
N THR A 15 -23.96 15.54 32.44
CA THR A 15 -22.92 14.51 32.63
C THR A 15 -21.54 15.02 32.19
N TYR A 16 -21.47 15.86 31.16
CA TYR A 16 -20.22 16.49 30.73
C TYR A 16 -19.74 17.53 31.75
N ARG A 17 -20.65 18.31 32.33
CA ARG A 17 -20.34 19.28 33.40
C ARG A 17 -19.83 18.57 34.65
N LEU A 18 -20.48 17.47 35.05
CA LEU A 18 -20.04 16.63 36.16
C LEU A 18 -18.65 16.05 35.93
N ARG A 19 -18.35 15.56 34.71
CA ARG A 19 -17.02 15.08 34.36
C ARG A 19 -15.95 16.17 34.49
N ALA A 20 -16.22 17.37 33.98
CA ALA A 20 -15.31 18.51 34.11
C ALA A 20 -15.12 18.96 35.57
N LYS A 21 -16.21 18.95 36.35
CA LYS A 21 -16.23 19.28 37.78
C LYS A 21 -15.44 18.29 38.63
N ALA A 22 -15.58 16.98 38.37
CA ALA A 22 -14.95 15.90 39.13
C ALA A 22 -13.41 15.94 39.16
N VAL A 23 -12.81 16.69 38.23
CA VAL A 23 -11.37 16.90 38.16
C VAL A 23 -10.85 17.72 39.35
N ASN A 24 -11.64 18.69 39.83
CA ASN A 24 -11.21 19.65 40.84
C ASN A 24 -12.09 19.65 42.11
N GLU A 25 -13.35 19.22 42.00
CA GLU A 25 -14.32 19.30 43.09
C GLU A 25 -14.90 17.93 43.43
N LYS A 26 -15.32 17.76 44.70
CA LYS A 26 -16.08 16.60 45.14
C LYS A 26 -17.41 16.50 44.39
N ILE A 27 -17.69 15.31 43.86
CA ILE A 27 -19.02 14.93 43.39
C ILE A 27 -19.53 13.71 44.18
N SER A 28 -20.83 13.42 44.14
CA SER A 28 -21.38 12.24 44.79
C SER A 28 -20.90 10.95 44.12
N LEU A 29 -20.91 9.82 44.85
CA LEU A 29 -20.55 8.51 44.29
C LEU A 29 -21.45 8.12 43.10
N HIS A 30 -22.72 8.53 43.14
CA HIS A 30 -23.66 8.29 42.04
C HIS A 30 -23.29 9.08 40.78
N GLU A 31 -22.93 10.36 40.91
CA GLU A 31 -22.44 11.19 39.81
C GLU A 31 -21.10 10.67 39.29
N PHE A 32 -20.21 10.23 40.19
CA PHE A 32 -18.91 9.68 39.83
C PHE A 32 -19.05 8.42 38.96
N ALA A 33 -19.98 7.52 39.31
CA ALA A 33 -20.31 6.37 38.48
C ALA A 33 -20.81 6.77 37.07
N ARG A 34 -21.62 7.83 36.93
CA ARG A 34 -22.03 8.37 35.62
C ARG A 34 -20.83 8.83 34.80
N VAL A 35 -19.88 9.53 35.43
CA VAL A 35 -18.65 10.00 34.78
C VAL A 35 -17.81 8.83 34.28
N LEU A 36 -17.59 7.81 35.12
CA LEU A 36 -16.84 6.60 34.73
C LEU A 36 -17.49 5.84 33.58
N LEU A 37 -18.82 5.70 33.58
CA LEU A 37 -19.56 5.08 32.48
C LEU A 37 -19.41 5.87 31.17
N MET A 38 -19.37 7.20 31.25
CA MET A 38 -19.15 8.05 30.08
C MET A 38 -17.74 7.89 29.49
N ILE A 39 -16.71 7.79 30.35
CA ILE A 39 -15.33 7.50 29.93
C ILE A 39 -15.25 6.09 29.31
N ASN A 40 -15.90 5.09 29.92
CA ASN A 40 -15.92 3.73 29.38
C ASN A 40 -16.53 3.67 27.97
N LYS A 41 -17.61 4.42 27.73
CA LYS A 41 -18.25 4.51 26.40
C LYS A 41 -17.33 5.13 25.35
N LYS A 42 -16.41 6.03 25.73
CA LYS A 42 -15.49 6.74 24.85
C LYS A 42 -14.09 6.77 25.47
N ARG A 43 -13.29 5.72 25.28
CA ARG A 43 -11.96 5.54 25.91
C ARG A 43 -10.75 5.92 25.03
N GLY A 44 -10.99 6.76 24.03
CA GLY A 44 -9.95 7.27 23.12
C GLY A 44 -9.39 6.26 22.10
N TYR A 45 -8.70 6.83 21.11
CA TYR A 45 -7.98 6.11 20.06
C TYR A 45 -6.67 5.54 20.59
N LYS A 46 -6.41 4.27 20.28
CA LYS A 46 -5.11 3.63 20.52
C LYS A 46 -4.52 3.25 19.18
N SER A 47 -3.36 3.85 18.88
CA SER A 47 -2.61 3.57 17.66
C SER A 47 -2.22 2.10 17.53
N SER A 48 -2.17 1.62 16.29
CA SER A 48 -1.49 0.38 15.92
C SER A 48 -0.57 0.62 14.73
N ARG A 49 0.70 0.20 14.84
CA ARG A 49 1.71 0.31 13.77
C ARG A 49 1.26 -0.33 12.45
N LYS A 50 0.57 -1.47 12.52
CA LYS A 50 0.15 -2.27 11.36
C LYS A 50 -1.15 -1.79 10.70
N ALA A 51 -1.84 -0.82 11.32
CA ALA A 51 -3.14 -0.34 10.84
C ALA A 51 -3.05 0.93 9.99
N LYS A 52 -1.85 1.39 9.59
CA LYS A 52 -1.69 2.60 8.78
C LYS A 52 -2.36 2.44 7.41
N SER A 53 -3.58 2.95 7.27
CA SER A 53 -4.15 3.28 5.96
C SER A 53 -3.50 4.57 5.45
N THR A 54 -3.36 4.71 4.13
CA THR A 54 -2.75 5.90 3.52
C THR A 54 -3.50 7.19 3.85
N ASP A 55 -4.77 7.09 4.23
CA ASP A 55 -5.68 8.22 4.44
C ASP A 55 -5.72 8.74 5.89
N GLU A 56 -5.10 8.03 6.84
CA GLU A 56 -5.16 8.39 8.27
C GLU A 56 -4.09 9.41 8.71
N GLY A 57 -3.03 9.61 7.92
CA GLY A 57 -1.88 10.47 8.26
C GLY A 57 -0.85 9.77 9.17
N GLN A 58 0.13 10.51 9.69
CA GLN A 58 1.12 9.99 10.65
C GLN A 58 0.88 10.54 12.06
N LEU A 59 1.17 9.71 13.05
CA LEU A 59 1.16 10.12 14.46
C LEU A 59 2.45 10.88 14.77
N LEU A 60 2.28 12.09 15.31
CA LEU A 60 3.36 12.95 15.76
C LEU A 60 3.58 12.79 17.26
N ASP A 61 4.75 12.29 17.65
CA ASP A 61 5.26 12.33 19.02
C ASP A 61 6.26 13.49 19.15
N GLY A 62 5.73 14.71 19.07
CA GLY A 62 6.51 15.95 19.01
C GLY A 62 6.34 16.87 20.22
N MET A 63 5.83 16.36 21.35
CA MET A 63 5.49 17.22 22.49
C MET A 63 6.69 18.03 23.00
N ASP A 64 7.88 17.43 23.09
CA ASP A 64 9.10 18.14 23.51
C ASP A 64 9.46 19.30 22.58
N VAL A 65 9.25 19.12 21.27
CA VAL A 65 9.45 20.16 20.26
C VAL A 65 8.44 21.28 20.46
N ALA A 66 7.16 20.93 20.69
CA ALA A 66 6.12 21.91 20.95
C ALA A 66 6.38 22.71 22.23
N ILE A 67 6.84 22.05 23.31
CA ILE A 67 7.24 22.71 24.58
C ILE A 67 8.34 23.73 24.30
N LYS A 68 9.39 23.31 23.58
CA LYS A 68 10.49 24.20 23.21
C LYS A 68 10.04 25.40 22.38
N LEU A 69 9.18 25.19 21.37
CA LEU A 69 8.64 26.29 20.56
C LEU A 69 7.88 27.31 21.43
N TYR A 70 7.11 26.82 22.41
CA TYR A 70 6.33 27.67 23.30
C TYR A 70 7.21 28.43 24.31
N GLU A 71 8.11 27.75 25.01
CA GLU A 71 8.97 28.34 26.05
C GLU A 71 9.97 29.36 25.47
N GLU A 72 10.52 29.08 24.29
CA GLU A 72 11.48 29.97 23.62
C GLU A 72 10.78 30.97 22.66
N ASN A 73 9.45 30.93 22.55
CA ASN A 73 8.63 31.74 21.63
C ASN A 73 9.14 31.71 20.17
N LEU A 74 9.53 30.53 19.71
CA LEU A 74 10.05 30.32 18.36
C LEU A 74 8.95 29.90 17.38
N THR A 75 9.13 30.25 16.12
CA THR A 75 8.45 29.58 15.00
C THR A 75 9.17 28.28 14.63
N PRO A 76 8.47 27.29 14.02
CA PRO A 76 9.09 26.12 13.42
C PRO A 76 10.31 26.46 12.54
N GLY A 77 10.21 27.49 11.70
CA GLY A 77 11.31 27.98 10.86
C GLY A 77 12.53 28.46 11.65
N GLN A 78 12.31 29.24 12.72
CA GLN A 78 13.38 29.70 13.61
C GLN A 78 14.07 28.53 14.33
N LEU A 79 13.29 27.58 14.88
CA LEU A 79 13.86 26.40 15.55
C LEU A 79 14.66 25.55 14.57
N CYS A 80 14.13 25.31 13.37
CA CYS A 80 14.85 24.58 12.32
C CYS A 80 16.17 25.26 11.97
N LEU A 81 16.19 26.60 11.85
CA LEU A 81 17.43 27.33 11.59
C LEU A 81 18.43 27.19 12.73
N GLN A 82 18.00 27.27 14.00
CA GLN A 82 18.88 27.04 15.15
C GLN A 82 19.49 25.63 15.14
N ILE A 83 18.68 24.62 14.83
CA ILE A 83 19.12 23.23 14.74
C ILE A 83 20.17 23.07 13.62
N LEU A 84 19.91 23.61 12.43
CA LEU A 84 20.87 23.57 11.31
C LEU A 84 22.17 24.30 11.65
N LYS A 85 22.09 25.46 12.32
CA LYS A 85 23.28 26.20 12.79
C LYS A 85 24.09 25.44 13.84
N SER A 86 23.46 24.58 14.64
CA SER A 86 24.14 23.71 15.60
C SER A 86 24.84 22.50 14.97
N GLY A 87 24.80 22.37 13.64
CA GLY A 87 25.40 21.25 12.90
C GLY A 87 24.51 20.00 12.82
N LYS A 88 23.32 20.02 13.43
CA LYS A 88 22.34 18.92 13.34
C LYS A 88 21.55 19.03 12.04
N LYS A 89 21.54 17.96 11.25
CA LYS A 89 20.81 17.90 9.96
C LYS A 89 19.34 17.53 10.09
N ARG A 90 18.94 16.84 11.18
CA ARG A 90 17.53 16.45 11.39
C ARG A 90 16.72 17.65 11.86
N LEU A 91 15.63 17.91 11.14
CA LEU A 91 14.61 18.85 11.56
C LEU A 91 13.45 18.08 12.21
N PRO A 92 12.87 18.59 13.31
CA PRO A 92 11.71 17.97 13.90
C PRO A 92 10.50 18.10 12.98
N GLU A 93 9.57 17.17 13.10
CA GLU A 93 8.23 17.37 12.54
C GLU A 93 7.40 18.21 13.51
N PHE A 94 6.43 18.94 12.96
CA PHE A 94 5.65 19.92 13.70
C PHE A 94 4.17 19.60 13.66
N TYR A 95 3.47 19.95 14.74
CA TYR A 95 2.02 19.91 14.74
C TYR A 95 1.46 20.91 13.72
N ARG A 96 0.30 20.59 13.14
CA ARG A 96 -0.34 21.48 12.16
C ARG A 96 -0.68 22.83 12.79
N SER A 97 -1.08 22.88 14.07
CA SER A 97 -1.28 24.14 14.78
C SER A 97 -0.03 25.03 14.83
N ASP A 98 1.17 24.47 15.00
CA ASP A 98 2.42 25.24 15.02
C ASP A 98 2.73 25.84 13.66
N LEU A 99 2.57 25.04 12.61
CA LEU A 99 2.79 25.47 11.23
C LEU A 99 1.76 26.53 10.79
N MET A 100 0.51 26.40 11.22
CA MET A 100 -0.54 27.41 10.99
C MET A 100 -0.22 28.72 11.73
N ASN A 101 0.22 28.63 12.98
CA ASN A 101 0.64 29.81 13.75
C ASN A 101 1.83 30.51 13.10
N GLU A 102 2.79 29.76 12.56
CA GLU A 102 3.89 30.31 11.77
C GLU A 102 3.41 30.99 10.50
N LEU A 103 2.56 30.32 9.71
CA LEU A 103 2.01 30.90 8.49
C LEU A 103 1.27 32.19 8.79
N ASN A 104 0.47 32.24 9.87
CA ASN A 104 -0.22 33.44 10.31
C ASN A 104 0.76 34.57 10.67
N LYS A 105 1.79 34.30 11.49
CA LYS A 105 2.82 35.29 11.83
C LYS A 105 3.52 35.84 10.59
N ILE A 106 3.85 34.97 9.63
CA ILE A 106 4.46 35.37 8.36
C ILE A 106 3.50 36.24 7.54
N TRP A 107 2.24 35.80 7.40
CA TRP A 107 1.22 36.51 6.63
C TRP A 107 0.94 37.91 7.20
N ASP A 108 0.75 38.00 8.51
CA ASP A 108 0.40 39.24 9.22
C ASP A 108 1.55 40.26 9.17
N PHE A 109 2.79 39.79 9.10
CA PHE A 109 3.95 40.67 8.95
C PHE A 109 4.18 41.10 7.50
N GLN A 110 4.19 40.16 6.54
CA GLN A 110 4.50 40.45 5.13
C GLN A 110 3.37 41.23 4.43
N SER A 111 2.11 41.05 4.83
CA SER A 111 0.96 41.78 4.26
C SER A 111 1.04 43.29 4.45
N LYS A 112 1.80 43.78 5.44
CA LYS A 112 2.06 45.22 5.64
C LYS A 112 2.85 45.84 4.49
N PHE A 113 3.63 45.03 3.77
CA PHE A 113 4.45 45.45 2.64
C PHE A 113 3.83 45.07 1.29
N TYR A 114 3.00 44.02 1.27
CA TYR A 114 2.35 43.49 0.08
C TYR A 114 0.82 43.38 0.23
N PRO A 115 0.12 44.49 0.54
CA PRO A 115 -1.31 44.46 0.87
C PRO A 115 -2.21 44.05 -0.30
N ASP A 116 -1.79 44.29 -1.55
CA ASP A 116 -2.58 43.96 -2.74
C ASP A 116 -2.49 42.47 -3.13
N ILE A 117 -1.51 41.75 -2.57
CA ILE A 117 -1.23 40.34 -2.89
C ILE A 117 -1.65 39.45 -1.72
N LEU A 118 -1.23 39.78 -0.50
CA LEU A 118 -1.49 38.98 0.70
C LEU A 118 -2.83 39.33 1.37
N ILE A 119 -3.91 39.24 0.57
CA ILE A 119 -5.29 39.49 0.99
C ILE A 119 -5.98 38.24 1.57
N ASP A 120 -6.99 38.43 2.41
CA ASP A 120 -7.73 37.33 3.06
C ASP A 120 -8.34 36.32 2.08
N ASP A 121 -8.84 36.79 0.95
CA ASP A 121 -9.37 35.92 -0.11
C ASP A 121 -8.29 34.98 -0.64
N PHE A 122 -7.07 35.48 -0.82
CA PHE A 122 -5.94 34.68 -1.27
C PHE A 122 -5.47 33.71 -0.19
N LYS A 123 -5.46 34.14 1.09
CA LYS A 123 -5.18 33.25 2.23
C LYS A 123 -6.11 32.04 2.24
N LYS A 124 -7.42 32.28 2.04
CA LYS A 124 -8.43 31.21 1.94
C LYS A 124 -8.22 30.28 0.75
N GLN A 125 -7.80 30.80 -0.41
CA GLN A 125 -7.51 29.97 -1.58
C GLN A 125 -6.32 29.02 -1.38
N LEU A 126 -5.36 29.43 -0.55
CA LEU A 126 -4.18 28.64 -0.21
C LEU A 126 -4.46 27.58 0.88
N GLU A 127 -5.57 27.68 1.61
CA GLU A 127 -5.92 26.70 2.65
C GLU A 127 -6.05 25.28 2.07
N GLY A 128 -5.34 24.33 2.70
CA GLY A 128 -5.36 22.92 2.31
C GLY A 128 -4.57 22.59 1.04
N LYS A 129 -3.93 23.56 0.37
CA LYS A 129 -3.09 23.33 -0.81
C LYS A 129 -1.70 22.84 -0.41
N GLY A 130 -1.16 21.88 -1.17
CA GLY A 130 0.23 21.47 -1.04
C GLY A 130 1.21 22.48 -1.65
N LYS A 131 2.51 22.25 -1.46
CA LYS A 131 3.59 23.15 -1.92
C LYS A 131 3.44 23.58 -3.39
N ASN A 132 3.35 22.61 -4.30
CA ASN A 132 3.31 22.88 -5.73
C ASN A 132 2.05 23.65 -6.15
N ASP A 133 0.91 23.37 -5.52
CA ASP A 133 -0.33 24.06 -5.82
C ASP A 133 -0.32 25.49 -5.27
N ALA A 134 0.24 25.69 -4.08
CA ALA A 134 0.45 27.03 -3.53
C ALA A 134 1.34 27.87 -4.47
N SER A 135 2.46 27.31 -4.94
CA SER A 135 3.35 28.01 -5.89
C SER A 135 2.65 28.34 -7.21
N LYS A 136 1.83 27.41 -7.75
CA LYS A 136 1.03 27.66 -8.96
C LYS A 136 -0.02 28.75 -8.76
N ASN A 137 -0.58 28.90 -7.56
CA ASN A 137 -1.56 29.95 -7.27
C ASN A 137 -0.91 31.34 -7.26
N PHE A 138 0.29 31.49 -6.70
CA PHE A 138 1.06 32.73 -6.80
C PHE A 138 1.35 33.10 -8.26
N LEU A 139 1.76 32.13 -9.07
CA LEU A 139 2.02 32.35 -10.49
C LEU A 139 0.74 32.69 -11.27
N GLY A 140 -0.32 31.91 -11.08
CA GLY A 140 -1.56 32.06 -11.86
C GLY A 140 -2.33 33.35 -11.55
N ARG A 141 -2.33 33.80 -10.29
CA ARG A 141 -3.10 34.99 -9.87
C ARG A 141 -2.31 36.29 -9.98
N PHE A 142 -1.01 36.25 -9.66
CA PHE A 142 -0.19 37.45 -9.53
C PHE A 142 1.06 37.45 -10.43
N GLY A 143 1.31 36.40 -11.20
CA GLY A 143 2.50 36.29 -12.05
C GLY A 143 3.81 36.10 -11.28
N ILE A 144 3.74 35.70 -10.00
CA ILE A 144 4.90 35.62 -9.10
C ILE A 144 5.49 34.21 -9.12
N TYR A 145 6.77 34.10 -9.44
CA TYR A 145 7.55 32.87 -9.32
C TYR A 145 8.13 32.73 -7.91
N THR A 146 8.31 31.50 -7.43
CA THR A 146 9.04 31.25 -6.18
C THR A 146 10.54 31.48 -6.39
N ALA A 147 11.22 32.06 -5.39
CA ALA A 147 12.66 32.26 -5.43
C ALA A 147 13.43 30.95 -5.68
N ASP A 148 14.50 31.01 -6.49
CA ASP A 148 15.36 29.88 -6.82
C ASP A 148 16.61 29.87 -5.92
N LEU A 149 16.63 28.98 -4.94
CA LEU A 149 17.79 28.77 -4.07
C LEU A 149 18.85 27.93 -4.79
N LYS A 150 20.08 28.43 -4.94
CA LYS A 150 21.19 27.76 -5.67
C LYS A 150 22.36 27.41 -4.73
N GLY A 151 23.00 26.26 -4.95
CA GLY A 151 24.21 25.83 -4.20
C GLY A 151 24.00 24.67 -3.22
N LEU A 152 25.02 24.38 -2.39
CA LEU A 152 25.04 23.29 -1.39
C LEU A 152 24.25 23.62 -0.11
N ASN A 153 23.94 24.90 0.15
CA ASN A 153 23.33 25.37 1.40
C ASN A 153 21.83 25.69 1.29
N LYS A 154 21.12 25.24 0.23
CA LYS A 154 19.71 25.58 -0.03
C LYS A 154 18.79 25.37 1.17
N ARG A 155 18.98 24.29 1.91
CA ARG A 155 18.16 23.96 3.09
C ARG A 155 18.35 24.99 4.20
N THR A 156 19.59 25.35 4.51
CA THR A 156 19.91 26.38 5.49
C THR A 156 19.39 27.74 5.05
N GLU A 157 19.55 28.08 3.77
CA GLU A 157 19.06 29.33 3.19
C GLU A 157 17.52 29.44 3.24
N LEU A 158 16.80 28.35 2.92
CA LEU A 158 15.34 28.29 3.06
C LEU A 158 14.90 28.58 4.50
N PHE A 159 15.53 27.94 5.49
CA PHE A 159 15.19 28.16 6.91
C PHE A 159 15.67 29.52 7.43
N GLN A 160 16.70 30.13 6.81
CA GLN A 160 17.02 31.53 7.04
C GLN A 160 15.87 32.42 6.56
N LEU A 161 15.40 32.28 5.33
CA LEU A 161 14.26 33.07 4.83
C LEU A 161 13.01 32.86 5.69
N ARG A 162 12.65 31.61 5.99
CA ARG A 162 11.50 31.27 6.83
C ARG A 162 11.60 31.84 8.24
N SER A 163 12.80 31.87 8.83
CA SER A 163 13.07 32.48 10.14
C SER A 163 12.98 34.02 10.14
N HIS A 164 13.27 34.68 9.01
CA HIS A 164 13.20 36.13 8.87
C HIS A 164 11.81 36.63 8.44
N ALA A 165 11.05 35.81 7.72
CA ALA A 165 9.71 36.11 7.23
C ALA A 165 8.72 36.71 8.28
N PRO A 166 8.73 36.32 9.57
CA PRO A 166 7.83 36.96 10.55
C PRO A 166 8.32 38.31 11.10
N SER A 167 9.52 38.78 10.74
CA SER A 167 10.12 39.98 11.36
C SER A 167 10.92 40.90 10.42
N LYS A 168 11.17 40.49 9.17
CA LYS A 168 11.91 41.26 8.17
C LYS A 168 11.19 41.19 6.82
N GLN A 169 11.11 42.31 6.11
CA GLN A 169 10.55 42.34 4.75
C GLN A 169 11.41 41.46 3.83
N LEU A 170 10.77 40.51 3.15
CA LEU A 170 11.37 39.65 2.13
C LEU A 170 10.91 40.10 0.74
N THR A 171 11.56 39.66 -0.34
CA THR A 171 11.03 39.91 -1.69
C THR A 171 9.77 39.08 -1.96
N LEU A 172 8.98 39.45 -2.96
CA LEU A 172 7.74 38.72 -3.29
C LEU A 172 7.99 37.26 -3.67
N GLU A 173 9.09 36.99 -4.37
CA GLU A 173 9.50 35.65 -4.76
C GLU A 173 9.91 34.80 -3.54
N GLU A 174 10.60 35.40 -2.59
CA GLU A 174 10.98 34.78 -1.32
C GLU A 174 9.75 34.50 -0.43
N VAL A 175 8.81 35.45 -0.36
CA VAL A 175 7.52 35.28 0.35
C VAL A 175 6.73 34.13 -0.28
N ALA A 176 6.62 34.09 -1.61
CA ALA A 176 5.94 33.02 -2.33
C ALA A 176 6.58 31.65 -2.06
N LEU A 177 7.92 31.57 -2.03
CA LEU A 177 8.67 30.36 -1.68
C LEU A 177 8.36 29.91 -0.25
N VAL A 178 8.50 30.80 0.74
CA VAL A 178 8.30 30.48 2.16
C VAL A 178 6.86 30.03 2.43
N ILE A 179 5.86 30.78 1.94
CA ILE A 179 4.44 30.42 2.13
C ILE A 179 4.13 29.08 1.45
N SER A 180 4.66 28.82 0.24
CA SER A 180 4.47 27.55 -0.44
C SER A 180 5.06 26.37 0.35
N GLU A 181 6.25 26.53 0.92
CA GLU A 181 6.90 25.49 1.75
C GLU A 181 6.13 25.22 3.05
N VAL A 182 5.71 26.28 3.76
CA VAL A 182 4.91 26.13 4.99
C VAL A 182 3.57 25.45 4.67
N ASN A 183 2.91 25.81 3.58
CA ASN A 183 1.68 25.14 3.12
C ASN A 183 1.93 23.67 2.76
N GLY A 184 3.05 23.35 2.12
CA GLY A 184 3.46 21.97 1.89
C GLY A 184 3.54 21.16 3.20
N ASN A 185 4.18 21.73 4.23
CA ASN A 185 4.30 21.08 5.54
C ASN A 185 2.94 20.96 6.26
N ILE A 186 2.07 21.95 6.13
CA ILE A 186 0.70 21.91 6.66
C ILE A 186 -0.10 20.80 5.96
N HIS A 187 -0.01 20.71 4.64
CA HIS A 187 -0.73 19.72 3.87
C HIS A 187 -0.26 18.30 4.24
N SER A 188 1.06 18.07 4.39
CA SER A 188 1.58 16.78 4.84
C SER A 188 1.20 16.40 6.27
N SER A 189 0.91 17.38 7.13
CA SER A 189 0.43 17.15 8.51
C SER A 189 -1.09 17.11 8.62
N SER A 190 -1.81 17.35 7.51
CA SER A 190 -3.28 17.31 7.48
C SER A 190 -3.76 15.86 7.37
N GLY A 191 -4.36 15.37 8.45
CA GLY A 191 -4.86 14.00 8.53
C GLY A 191 -5.57 13.76 9.85
N TYR A 192 -6.39 12.72 9.89
CA TYR A 192 -7.17 12.36 11.06
C TYR A 192 -6.31 12.19 12.32
N LEU A 193 -5.13 11.55 12.18
CA LEU A 193 -4.19 11.35 13.30
C LEU A 193 -3.50 12.67 13.72
N GLY A 194 -3.23 13.57 12.78
CA GLY A 194 -2.71 14.91 13.06
C GLY A 194 -3.66 15.73 13.92
N ASP A 195 -4.96 15.71 13.60
CA ASP A 195 -6.00 16.42 14.37
C ASP A 195 -6.19 15.86 15.79
N ILE A 196 -5.88 14.57 16.03
CA ILE A 196 -5.86 13.98 17.37
C ILE A 196 -4.63 14.48 18.13
N SER A 197 -3.45 14.45 17.49
CA SER A 197 -2.20 14.99 18.04
C SER A 197 -2.32 16.46 18.46
N ASP A 198 -2.91 17.31 17.62
CA ASP A 198 -3.10 18.73 17.92
C ASP A 198 -4.01 18.99 19.13
N ARG A 199 -5.09 18.22 19.26
CA ARG A 199 -5.97 18.35 20.44
C ARG A 199 -5.27 17.90 21.71
N SER A 200 -4.48 16.84 21.64
CA SER A 200 -3.70 16.34 22.78
C SER A 200 -2.67 17.39 23.25
N LYS A 201 -2.02 18.05 22.29
CA LYS A 201 -1.18 19.22 22.54
C LYS A 201 -1.95 20.36 23.20
N GLU A 202 -3.13 20.71 22.70
CA GLU A 202 -3.96 21.77 23.29
C GLU A 202 -4.33 21.46 24.76
N LEU A 203 -4.71 20.21 25.06
CA LEU A 203 -5.01 19.76 26.42
C LEU A 203 -3.80 19.96 27.35
N TYR A 204 -2.62 19.55 26.89
CA TYR A 204 -1.37 19.66 27.65
C TYR A 204 -1.04 21.11 28.00
N PHE A 205 -0.96 22.01 27.00
CA PHE A 205 -0.59 23.41 27.23
C PHE A 205 -1.60 24.18 28.07
N LYS A 206 -2.90 23.92 27.88
CA LYS A 206 -3.95 24.53 28.70
C LYS A 206 -4.08 23.88 30.09
N LYS A 207 -3.40 22.76 30.35
CA LYS A 207 -3.49 21.95 31.58
C LYS A 207 -4.93 21.52 31.91
N ILE A 208 -5.72 21.27 30.86
CA ILE A 208 -7.12 20.86 30.95
C ILE A 208 -7.27 19.39 30.53
N THR A 209 -8.29 18.75 31.06
CA THR A 209 -8.68 17.38 30.71
C THR A 209 -9.62 17.35 29.49
N VAL A 210 -9.83 16.16 28.92
CA VAL A 210 -10.79 15.95 27.82
C VAL A 210 -12.20 16.46 28.20
N GLY A 211 -12.68 16.17 29.41
CA GLY A 211 -13.99 16.61 29.87
C GLY A 211 -14.11 18.14 29.99
N GLN A 212 -13.09 18.79 30.55
CA GLN A 212 -13.02 20.26 30.64
C GLN A 212 -13.00 20.91 29.25
N TYR A 213 -12.21 20.36 28.33
CA TYR A 213 -12.17 20.83 26.94
C TYR A 213 -13.54 20.76 26.24
N LEU A 214 -14.24 19.64 26.38
CA LEU A 214 -15.54 19.45 25.73
C LEU A 214 -16.60 20.40 26.29
N ILE A 215 -16.57 20.67 27.60
CA ILE A 215 -17.46 21.66 28.22
C ILE A 215 -17.11 23.07 27.77
N GLN A 216 -15.83 23.45 27.77
CA GLN A 216 -15.41 24.76 27.27
C GLN A 216 -15.95 25.02 25.85
N LYS A 217 -15.90 24.02 24.96
CA LYS A 217 -16.43 24.16 23.59
C LYS A 217 -17.95 24.29 23.52
N LEU A 218 -18.68 23.64 24.43
CA LEU A 218 -20.13 23.79 24.53
C LEU A 218 -20.55 25.13 25.14
N ASP A 219 -19.77 25.64 26.09
CA ASP A 219 -20.01 26.95 26.70
C ASP A 219 -19.71 28.08 25.68
N GLU A 220 -18.69 27.92 24.83
CA GLU A 220 -18.40 28.81 23.69
C GLU A 220 -19.51 28.75 22.62
N ASN A 221 -20.00 27.56 22.30
CA ASN A 221 -21.08 27.35 21.32
C ASN A 221 -21.93 26.12 21.71
N PRO A 222 -23.19 26.32 22.17
CA PRO A 222 -24.07 25.22 22.55
C PRO A 222 -24.38 24.22 21.42
N HIS A 223 -24.20 24.63 20.16
CA HIS A 223 -24.37 23.77 18.98
C HIS A 223 -23.07 23.06 18.55
N PHE A 224 -21.99 23.18 19.33
CA PHE A 224 -20.73 22.51 19.02
C PHE A 224 -20.91 20.99 18.99
N SER A 225 -20.60 20.38 17.84
CA SER A 225 -20.73 18.94 17.67
C SER A 225 -19.62 18.19 18.41
N LEU A 226 -20.03 17.41 19.42
CA LEU A 226 -19.16 16.45 20.12
C LEU A 226 -19.02 15.11 19.38
N LYS A 227 -19.70 14.94 18.24
CA LYS A 227 -19.61 13.73 17.41
C LYS A 227 -18.28 13.74 16.65
N ASN A 228 -17.65 12.58 16.50
CA ASN A 228 -16.37 12.40 15.82
C ASN A 228 -15.19 13.23 16.38
N LYS A 229 -15.29 13.72 17.63
CA LYS A 229 -14.17 14.35 18.36
C LYS A 229 -13.42 13.27 19.13
N VAL A 230 -12.36 12.71 18.52
CA VAL A 230 -11.63 11.54 19.04
C VAL A 230 -10.31 11.94 19.69
N PHE A 231 -10.06 11.62 20.95
CA PHE A 231 -8.78 11.96 21.63
C PHE A 231 -7.90 10.73 21.76
N TYR A 232 -6.64 10.88 22.14
CA TYR A 232 -5.83 9.71 22.45
C TYR A 232 -6.35 9.00 23.68
N ARG A 233 -6.12 7.69 23.74
CA ARG A 233 -6.37 6.92 24.95
C ARG A 233 -5.59 7.46 26.14
N GLN A 234 -4.37 7.97 25.91
CA GLN A 234 -3.56 8.56 26.97
C GLN A 234 -4.25 9.80 27.58
N ASP A 235 -4.86 10.67 26.79
CA ASP A 235 -5.58 11.85 27.32
C ASP A 235 -6.75 11.45 28.24
N TYR A 236 -7.45 10.37 27.90
CA TYR A 236 -8.51 9.82 28.75
C TYR A 236 -7.96 9.12 30.00
N LEU A 237 -6.80 8.48 29.91
CA LEU A 237 -6.10 7.92 31.07
C LEU A 237 -5.68 9.05 32.02
N ASP A 238 -5.04 10.09 31.51
CA ASP A 238 -4.58 11.23 32.30
C ASP A 238 -5.76 11.94 33.00
N GLU A 239 -6.88 12.10 32.30
CA GLU A 239 -8.11 12.59 32.91
C GLU A 239 -8.65 11.62 33.98
N PHE A 240 -8.74 10.33 33.70
CA PHE A 240 -9.20 9.33 34.66
C PHE A 240 -8.37 9.38 35.93
N GLU A 241 -7.04 9.43 35.80
CA GLU A 241 -6.10 9.53 36.91
C GLU A 241 -6.38 10.77 37.75
N ARG A 242 -6.51 11.94 37.12
CA ARG A 242 -6.78 13.20 37.81
C ARG A 242 -8.14 13.20 38.53
N ILE A 243 -9.19 12.68 37.88
CA ILE A 243 -10.50 12.54 38.51
C ILE A 243 -10.40 11.57 39.70
N TRP A 244 -9.77 10.41 39.52
CA TRP A 244 -9.67 9.38 40.56
C TRP A 244 -8.92 9.92 41.78
N GLU A 245 -7.78 10.57 41.59
CA GLU A 245 -6.98 11.16 42.67
C GLU A 245 -7.76 12.24 43.44
N THR A 246 -8.53 13.08 42.76
CA THR A 246 -9.37 14.08 43.42
C THR A 246 -10.50 13.42 44.20
N GLN A 247 -11.24 12.47 43.61
CA GLN A 247 -12.37 11.84 44.27
C GLN A 247 -11.94 10.92 45.43
N ALA A 248 -10.79 10.24 45.33
CA ALA A 248 -10.29 9.34 46.37
C ALA A 248 -9.98 10.06 47.69
N LYS A 249 -9.65 11.36 47.65
CA LYS A 249 -9.49 12.20 48.85
C LYS A 249 -10.80 12.37 49.63
N HIS A 250 -11.94 12.24 48.96
CA HIS A 250 -13.27 12.49 49.54
C HIS A 250 -14.07 11.22 49.81
N HIS A 251 -13.70 10.10 49.17
CA HIS A 251 -14.44 8.85 49.19
C HIS A 251 -13.52 7.66 49.50
N PRO A 252 -13.50 7.16 50.76
CA PRO A 252 -12.60 6.08 51.20
C PRO A 252 -12.74 4.76 50.44
N ILE A 253 -13.87 4.53 49.77
CA ILE A 253 -14.12 3.32 48.97
C ILE A 253 -13.21 3.23 47.72
N LEU A 254 -12.59 4.34 47.31
CA LEU A 254 -11.75 4.41 46.10
C LEU A 254 -10.32 3.94 46.38
N THR A 255 -10.15 2.63 46.59
CA THR A 255 -8.86 2.00 46.89
C THR A 255 -7.99 1.82 45.62
N PRO A 256 -6.67 1.61 45.76
CA PRO A 256 -5.78 1.29 44.64
C PRO A 256 -6.18 0.01 43.88
N GLU A 257 -6.69 -1.00 44.57
CA GLU A 257 -7.15 -2.26 43.98
C GLU A 257 -8.37 -2.00 43.09
N LEU A 258 -9.35 -1.24 43.60
CA LEU A 258 -10.54 -0.85 42.84
C LEU A 258 -10.15 0.03 41.63
N LYS A 259 -9.16 0.91 41.80
CA LYS A 259 -8.61 1.71 40.70
C LYS A 259 -8.11 0.82 39.57
N SER A 260 -7.30 -0.20 39.89
CA SER A 260 -6.75 -1.10 38.87
C SER A 260 -7.84 -1.91 38.18
N GLU A 261 -8.83 -2.41 38.93
CA GLU A 261 -9.97 -3.12 38.34
C GLU A 261 -10.74 -2.21 37.35
N ILE A 262 -11.11 -1.00 37.78
CA ILE A 262 -11.88 -0.08 36.94
C ILE A 262 -11.05 0.43 35.75
N ARG A 263 -9.80 0.84 35.97
CA ARG A 263 -8.94 1.43 34.94
C ARG A 263 -8.46 0.38 33.94
N ASP A 264 -7.82 -0.67 34.45
CA ASP A 264 -6.98 -1.57 33.64
C ASP A 264 -7.76 -2.76 33.08
N ILE A 265 -8.86 -3.16 33.74
CA ILE A 265 -9.69 -4.32 33.36
C ILE A 265 -11.00 -3.87 32.69
N ILE A 266 -11.68 -2.86 33.23
CA ILE A 266 -13.01 -2.46 32.76
C ILE A 266 -12.93 -1.40 31.65
N ILE A 267 -12.28 -0.26 31.90
CA ILE A 267 -12.34 0.90 31.01
C ILE A 267 -11.34 0.77 29.86
N PHE A 268 -10.04 0.67 30.16
CA PHE A 268 -8.97 0.81 29.17
C PHE A 268 -8.43 -0.51 28.62
N TYR A 269 -8.91 -1.64 29.13
CA TYR A 269 -8.59 -2.95 28.58
C TYR A 269 -9.02 -3.04 27.12
N GLN A 270 -8.08 -3.41 26.24
CA GLN A 270 -8.37 -3.77 24.87
C GLN A 270 -7.82 -5.17 24.61
N ARG A 271 -8.71 -6.10 24.31
CA ARG A 271 -8.32 -7.46 23.93
C ARG A 271 -7.39 -7.38 22.72
N ARG A 272 -6.24 -8.07 22.82
CA ARG A 272 -5.36 -8.26 21.66
C ARG A 272 -6.14 -8.96 20.54
N LEU A 273 -5.87 -8.59 19.30
CA LEU A 273 -6.44 -9.29 18.15
C LEU A 273 -6.01 -10.76 18.23
N LYS A 274 -6.94 -11.67 17.93
CA LYS A 274 -6.59 -13.09 17.85
C LYS A 274 -5.61 -13.29 16.70
N SER A 275 -4.56 -14.06 16.96
CA SER A 275 -3.62 -14.45 15.92
C SER A 275 -4.37 -15.17 14.79
N GLN A 276 -4.20 -14.68 13.56
CA GLN A 276 -4.76 -15.28 12.36
C GLN A 276 -3.81 -16.29 11.71
N LYS A 277 -2.76 -16.74 12.43
CA LYS A 277 -1.76 -17.70 11.92
C LYS A 277 -2.38 -18.99 11.39
N GLY A 278 -3.52 -19.42 11.95
CA GLY A 278 -4.25 -20.59 11.46
C GLY A 278 -4.87 -20.43 10.07
N LEU A 279 -5.13 -19.19 9.62
CA LEU A 279 -5.67 -18.88 8.30
C LEU A 279 -4.61 -18.84 7.20
N ILE A 280 -3.32 -18.82 7.55
CA ILE A 280 -2.23 -18.85 6.57
C ILE A 280 -2.26 -20.21 5.87
N SER A 281 -2.26 -20.26 4.54
CA SER A 281 -2.31 -21.54 3.82
C SER A 281 -1.11 -22.44 4.15
N PHE A 282 -1.29 -23.75 4.03
CA PHE A 282 -0.18 -24.69 3.98
C PHE A 282 0.51 -24.61 2.61
N CYS A 283 1.81 -24.91 2.59
CA CYS A 283 2.59 -25.05 1.37
C CYS A 283 2.27 -26.40 0.73
N GLU A 284 1.82 -26.39 -0.53
CA GLU A 284 1.44 -27.60 -1.27
C GLU A 284 2.56 -28.65 -1.28
N PHE A 285 3.82 -28.22 -1.44
CA PHE A 285 4.98 -29.14 -1.50
C PHE A 285 5.46 -29.69 -0.15
N GLU A 286 5.03 -29.10 0.95
CA GLU A 286 5.55 -29.40 2.30
C GLU A 286 4.39 -29.60 3.28
N SER A 287 3.27 -30.15 2.78
CA SER A 287 2.08 -30.49 3.57
C SER A 287 1.47 -31.81 3.15
N GLU A 288 0.84 -32.49 4.10
CA GLU A 288 0.16 -33.77 3.89
C GLU A 288 -1.17 -33.81 4.67
N ILE A 289 -2.10 -34.62 4.19
CA ILE A 289 -3.40 -34.82 4.84
C ILE A 289 -3.35 -36.14 5.59
N ILE A 290 -3.49 -36.08 6.92
CA ILE A 290 -3.56 -37.26 7.78
C ILE A 290 -4.99 -37.43 8.31
N GLU A 291 -5.41 -38.68 8.49
CA GLU A 291 -6.66 -39.01 9.18
C GLU A 291 -6.39 -39.18 10.67
N ILE A 292 -7.07 -38.38 11.49
CA ILE A 292 -7.01 -38.45 12.94
C ILE A 292 -8.39 -38.87 13.46
N GLU A 293 -8.41 -39.78 14.43
CA GLU A 293 -9.63 -40.18 15.12
C GLU A 293 -9.79 -39.35 16.40
N GLU A 294 -10.83 -38.52 16.47
CA GLU A 294 -11.12 -37.67 17.63
C GLU A 294 -12.59 -37.90 18.04
N ASN A 295 -12.82 -38.42 19.25
CA ASN A 295 -14.14 -38.79 19.75
C ASN A 295 -14.90 -39.81 18.88
N GLY A 296 -14.21 -40.82 18.34
CA GLY A 296 -14.80 -41.87 17.49
C GLY A 296 -15.22 -41.39 16.10
N LYS A 297 -14.84 -40.17 15.70
CA LYS A 297 -15.05 -39.64 14.35
C LYS A 297 -13.70 -39.43 13.67
N LYS A 298 -13.55 -40.04 12.49
CA LYS A 298 -12.39 -39.81 11.62
C LYS A 298 -12.47 -38.41 11.02
N ARG A 299 -11.40 -37.63 11.15
CA ARG A 299 -11.27 -36.29 10.57
C ARG A 299 -9.96 -36.19 9.80
N LYS A 300 -10.03 -35.66 8.57
CA LYS A 300 -8.86 -35.29 7.77
C LYS A 300 -8.29 -33.96 8.27
N VAL A 301 -7.01 -33.93 8.60
CA VAL A 301 -6.30 -32.73 9.04
C VAL A 301 -5.05 -32.56 8.19
N THR A 302 -4.84 -31.36 7.65
CA THR A 302 -3.60 -31.02 6.97
C THR A 302 -2.53 -30.64 7.99
N ILE A 303 -1.39 -31.30 7.92
CA ILE A 303 -0.18 -30.97 8.67
C ILE A 303 0.91 -30.55 7.70
N GLY A 304 1.88 -29.76 8.17
CA GLY A 304 3.01 -29.32 7.34
C GLY A 304 3.41 -27.87 7.52
N ASN A 305 4.28 -27.39 6.64
CA ASN A 305 4.81 -26.04 6.67
C ASN A 305 3.81 -25.04 6.07
N ARG A 306 3.69 -23.87 6.69
CA ARG A 306 2.86 -22.76 6.18
C ARG A 306 3.60 -22.01 5.08
N VAL A 307 2.85 -21.32 4.22
CA VAL A 307 3.42 -20.50 3.15
C VAL A 307 4.25 -19.33 3.69
N CYS A 308 5.31 -18.98 2.97
CA CYS A 308 6.24 -17.92 3.33
C CYS A 308 5.61 -16.54 3.11
N PRO A 309 5.78 -15.56 4.03
CA PRO A 309 5.37 -14.18 3.79
C PRO A 309 6.10 -13.60 2.57
N ARG A 310 5.39 -12.83 1.73
CA ARG A 310 5.99 -12.20 0.55
C ARG A 310 7.11 -11.23 0.92
N SER A 311 7.01 -10.57 2.06
CA SER A 311 8.06 -9.69 2.56
C SER A 311 9.35 -10.41 2.98
N SER A 312 9.34 -11.74 3.12
CA SER A 312 10.55 -12.46 3.53
C SER A 312 11.68 -12.21 2.53
N PRO A 313 12.90 -11.87 2.97
CA PRO A 313 14.05 -11.68 2.08
C PRO A 313 14.29 -12.89 1.16
N LEU A 314 14.13 -14.11 1.70
CA LEU A 314 14.21 -15.36 0.97
C LEU A 314 13.14 -15.46 -0.14
N PHE A 315 11.89 -15.07 0.15
CA PHE A 315 10.83 -15.09 -0.85
C PHE A 315 11.07 -14.06 -1.97
N GLN A 316 11.55 -12.87 -1.60
CA GLN A 316 11.88 -11.81 -2.56
C GLN A 316 12.97 -12.28 -3.54
N GLU A 317 14.04 -12.89 -3.02
CA GLU A 317 15.11 -13.45 -3.86
C GLU A 317 14.61 -14.56 -4.78
N PHE A 318 13.83 -15.51 -4.26
CA PHE A 318 13.17 -16.54 -5.07
C PHE A 318 12.35 -15.96 -6.22
N LYS A 319 11.58 -14.91 -5.96
CA LYS A 319 10.76 -14.24 -6.98
C LYS A 319 11.59 -13.54 -8.04
N ILE A 320 12.72 -12.92 -7.67
CA ILE A 320 13.65 -12.30 -8.63
C ILE A 320 14.16 -13.37 -9.59
N TRP A 321 14.75 -14.46 -9.08
CA TRP A 321 15.31 -15.53 -9.92
C TRP A 321 14.26 -16.24 -10.78
N GLN A 322 13.08 -16.51 -10.22
CA GLN A 322 11.95 -17.03 -10.99
C GLN A 322 11.57 -16.10 -12.15
N THR A 323 11.62 -14.78 -11.95
CA THR A 323 11.27 -13.80 -12.99
C THR A 323 12.36 -13.74 -14.05
N LEU A 324 13.63 -13.62 -13.64
CA LEU A 324 14.78 -13.55 -14.56
C LEU A 324 14.87 -14.76 -15.48
N ASN A 325 14.59 -15.96 -14.99
CA ASN A 325 14.56 -17.16 -15.84
C ASN A 325 13.42 -17.17 -16.87
N ASN A 326 12.47 -16.25 -16.79
CA ASN A 326 11.38 -16.08 -17.76
C ASN A 326 11.52 -14.82 -18.62
N VAL A 327 12.56 -14.00 -18.39
CA VAL A 327 12.83 -12.84 -19.23
C VAL A 327 13.35 -13.29 -20.58
N LYS A 328 12.74 -12.73 -21.62
CA LYS A 328 13.16 -12.88 -23.00
C LYS A 328 13.53 -11.50 -23.55
N ILE A 329 14.62 -11.46 -24.28
CA ILE A 329 15.08 -10.29 -25.02
C ILE A 329 14.81 -10.53 -26.51
N SER A 330 14.38 -9.49 -27.21
CA SER A 330 14.20 -9.51 -28.66
C SER A 330 14.79 -8.27 -29.32
N SER A 331 15.30 -8.43 -30.54
CA SER A 331 15.66 -7.31 -31.42
C SER A 331 14.62 -7.16 -32.52
N GLY A 332 13.99 -5.98 -32.59
CA GLY A 332 13.06 -5.65 -33.67
C GLY A 332 13.77 -5.44 -35.02
N LYS A 333 15.07 -5.11 -35.02
CA LYS A 333 15.86 -4.88 -36.23
C LYS A 333 16.47 -6.17 -36.78
N GLU A 334 16.95 -7.04 -35.90
CA GLU A 334 17.64 -8.29 -36.27
C GLU A 334 16.71 -9.51 -36.24
N HIS A 335 15.44 -9.33 -35.85
CA HIS A 335 14.39 -10.35 -35.85
C HIS A 335 14.76 -11.65 -35.13
N TRP A 336 15.31 -11.53 -33.92
CA TRP A 336 15.56 -12.66 -33.02
C TRP A 336 14.93 -12.45 -31.65
N GLU A 337 14.72 -13.56 -30.95
CA GLU A 337 14.31 -13.62 -29.55
C GLU A 337 15.18 -14.67 -28.85
N ARG A 338 15.71 -14.36 -27.65
CA ARG A 338 16.42 -15.32 -26.80
C ARG A 338 16.15 -15.07 -25.32
N ASP A 339 16.46 -16.07 -24.52
CA ASP A 339 16.52 -15.93 -23.06
C ASP A 339 17.76 -15.11 -22.63
N LEU A 340 17.74 -14.60 -21.39
CA LEU A 340 18.93 -14.03 -20.76
C LEU A 340 20.02 -15.10 -20.60
N ASP A 341 21.27 -14.72 -20.84
CA ASP A 341 22.42 -15.54 -20.47
C ASP A 341 22.73 -15.45 -18.95
N GLU A 342 23.70 -16.22 -18.48
CA GLU A 342 24.03 -16.29 -17.05
C GLU A 342 24.60 -14.97 -16.51
N ASP A 343 25.45 -14.28 -17.25
CA ASP A 343 26.07 -13.02 -16.85
C ASP A 343 25.02 -11.89 -16.79
N GLU A 344 24.12 -11.82 -17.77
CA GLU A 344 22.99 -10.90 -17.79
C GLU A 344 22.05 -11.14 -16.59
N LYS A 345 21.76 -12.40 -16.26
CA LYS A 345 20.95 -12.74 -15.08
C LYS A 345 21.63 -12.31 -13.80
N LEU A 346 22.93 -12.60 -13.63
CA LEU A 346 23.69 -12.22 -12.44
C LEU A 346 23.73 -10.71 -12.26
N MET A 347 23.98 -9.96 -13.33
CA MET A 347 24.00 -8.49 -13.30
C MET A 347 22.65 -7.89 -12.89
N LEU A 348 21.54 -8.39 -13.46
CA LEU A 348 20.20 -7.94 -13.10
C LEU A 348 19.82 -8.38 -11.68
N ALA A 349 20.16 -9.61 -11.28
CA ALA A 349 19.88 -10.12 -9.94
C ALA A 349 20.58 -9.29 -8.87
N GLU A 350 21.85 -8.91 -9.10
CA GLU A 350 22.62 -8.07 -8.18
C GLU A 350 21.95 -6.70 -7.97
N GLU A 351 21.55 -6.01 -9.03
CA GLU A 351 20.87 -4.72 -8.92
C GLU A 351 19.47 -4.82 -8.30
N LEU A 352 18.72 -5.90 -8.59
CA LEU A 352 17.40 -6.13 -8.02
C LEU A 352 17.41 -6.49 -6.52
N LYS A 353 18.59 -6.76 -5.91
CA LYS A 353 18.72 -7.05 -4.46
C LYS A 353 18.24 -5.92 -3.56
N PHE A 354 18.34 -4.66 -4.00
CA PHE A 354 17.98 -3.49 -3.18
C PHE A 354 17.05 -2.50 -3.89
N ARG A 355 16.88 -2.63 -5.20
CA ARG A 355 15.93 -1.81 -5.96
C ARG A 355 14.51 -2.37 -5.79
N ASP A 356 13.52 -1.48 -5.69
CA ASP A 356 12.11 -1.86 -5.66
C ASP A 356 11.66 -2.46 -7.01
N GLN A 357 12.16 -1.91 -8.12
CA GLN A 357 11.89 -2.38 -9.48
C GLN A 357 12.95 -1.82 -10.47
N LEU A 358 13.03 -2.45 -11.63
CA LEU A 358 13.71 -1.93 -12.83
C LEU A 358 12.68 -1.83 -13.97
N VAL A 359 12.56 -0.67 -14.62
CA VAL A 359 11.74 -0.57 -15.84
C VAL A 359 12.51 -1.12 -17.03
N ASP A 360 11.79 -1.55 -18.07
CA ASP A 360 12.37 -2.08 -19.31
C ASP A 360 13.52 -1.23 -19.87
N LYS A 361 13.37 0.10 -19.90
CA LYS A 361 14.40 1.04 -20.36
C LYS A 361 15.69 0.96 -19.55
N ASP A 362 15.59 0.78 -18.24
CA ASP A 362 16.76 0.68 -17.36
C ASP A 362 17.47 -0.66 -17.56
N VAL A 363 16.70 -1.74 -17.71
CA VAL A 363 17.23 -3.07 -18.05
C VAL A 363 17.98 -3.03 -19.38
N ILE A 364 17.38 -2.45 -20.42
CA ILE A 364 18.01 -2.31 -21.74
C ILE A 364 19.26 -1.43 -21.65
N LYS A 365 19.20 -0.32 -20.93
CA LYS A 365 20.37 0.57 -20.75
C LYS A 365 21.53 -0.15 -20.04
N MET A 366 21.23 -1.03 -19.10
CA MET A 366 22.24 -1.80 -18.36
C MET A 366 22.87 -2.90 -19.22
N LEU A 367 22.06 -3.70 -19.92
CA LEU A 367 22.55 -4.84 -20.70
C LEU A 367 23.06 -4.44 -22.09
N PHE A 368 22.40 -3.47 -22.74
CA PHE A 368 22.65 -3.05 -24.12
C PHE A 368 22.71 -1.51 -24.25
N PRO A 369 23.72 -0.86 -23.65
CA PRO A 369 23.82 0.60 -23.67
C PRO A 369 23.82 1.15 -25.10
N GLY A 370 22.88 2.07 -25.39
CA GLY A 370 22.77 2.75 -26.68
C GLY A 370 21.93 2.03 -27.74
N ARG A 371 21.44 0.81 -27.48
CA ARG A 371 20.53 0.10 -28.39
C ARG A 371 19.07 0.51 -28.15
N GLN A 372 18.35 0.84 -29.22
CA GLN A 372 16.93 1.23 -29.18
C GLN A 372 16.00 0.18 -29.82
N ASP A 373 16.56 -0.77 -30.54
CA ASP A 373 15.86 -1.85 -31.22
C ASP A 373 15.59 -3.07 -30.31
N ILE A 374 16.16 -3.07 -29.11
CA ILE A 374 16.02 -4.14 -28.14
C ILE A 374 14.77 -3.91 -27.27
N SER A 375 14.03 -4.98 -27.01
CA SER A 375 12.92 -4.99 -26.07
C SER A 375 12.90 -6.26 -25.24
N ILE A 376 12.25 -6.20 -24.07
CA ILE A 376 12.03 -7.37 -23.21
C ILE A 376 10.53 -7.67 -23.10
N ASN A 377 10.18 -8.93 -22.85
CA ASN A 377 8.79 -9.39 -22.70
C ASN A 377 8.08 -8.84 -21.45
N PHE A 378 8.79 -8.18 -20.53
CA PHE A 378 8.23 -7.53 -19.34
C PHE A 378 8.38 -6.01 -19.40
N LYS A 379 7.32 -5.26 -19.06
CA LYS A 379 7.42 -3.78 -18.95
C LYS A 379 8.31 -3.32 -17.79
N LYS A 380 8.45 -4.17 -16.77
CA LYS A 380 9.26 -3.93 -15.58
C LYS A 380 9.58 -5.25 -14.90
N LEU A 381 10.69 -5.27 -14.18
CA LEU A 381 11.12 -6.36 -13.31
C LEU A 381 10.95 -5.89 -11.86
N ASP A 382 10.14 -6.60 -11.08
CA ASP A 382 10.03 -6.32 -9.64
C ASP A 382 11.32 -6.77 -8.94
N GLY A 383 11.87 -5.93 -8.07
CA GLY A 383 13.04 -6.22 -7.26
C GLY A 383 12.67 -6.53 -5.81
N ASN A 384 13.65 -6.43 -4.91
CA ASN A 384 13.46 -6.74 -3.50
C ASN A 384 12.90 -5.54 -2.73
N LYS A 385 11.58 -5.52 -2.58
CA LYS A 385 10.85 -4.40 -1.93
C LYS A 385 11.18 -4.27 -0.45
N THR A 386 11.42 -5.39 0.22
CA THR A 386 11.76 -5.44 1.64
C THR A 386 13.09 -4.75 1.89
N ILE A 387 14.12 -5.11 1.11
CA ILE A 387 15.45 -4.52 1.25
C ILE A 387 15.46 -3.09 0.75
N SER A 388 14.75 -2.78 -0.33
CA SER A 388 14.60 -1.41 -0.79
C SER A 388 14.03 -0.48 0.29
N ALA A 389 12.99 -0.94 1.00
CA ALA A 389 12.41 -0.18 2.12
C ALA A 389 13.42 0.07 3.25
N LEU A 390 14.28 -0.92 3.56
CA LEU A 390 15.36 -0.76 4.54
C LEU A 390 16.44 0.22 4.06
N TYR A 391 16.90 0.08 2.81
CA TYR A 391 17.93 0.97 2.23
C TYR A 391 17.46 2.42 2.10
N ASN A 392 16.17 2.64 1.83
CA ASN A 392 15.58 3.99 1.86
C ASN A 392 15.66 4.62 3.26
N VAL A 393 15.55 3.82 4.32
CA VAL A 393 15.75 4.29 5.69
C VAL A 393 17.23 4.45 6.01
N TYR A 394 18.09 3.55 5.52
CA TYR A 394 19.55 3.66 5.69
C TYR A 394 20.10 4.93 5.04
N ALA A 395 19.65 5.28 3.83
CA ALA A 395 20.01 6.54 3.17
C ALA A 395 19.70 7.76 4.07
N LYS A 396 18.50 7.78 4.68
CA LYS A 396 18.11 8.85 5.61
C LYS A 396 18.94 8.85 6.89
N ILE A 397 19.27 7.67 7.44
CA ILE A 397 20.13 7.56 8.62
C ILE A 397 21.53 8.10 8.31
N ILE A 398 22.09 7.78 7.14
CA ILE A 398 23.41 8.25 6.70
C ILE A 398 23.43 9.77 6.50
N GLU A 399 22.40 10.32 5.86
CA GLU A 399 22.23 11.77 5.75
C GLU A 399 22.17 12.41 7.15
N MET A 400 21.41 11.80 8.07
CA MET A 400 21.23 12.31 9.43
C MET A 400 22.48 12.20 10.29
N SER A 401 23.34 11.20 10.09
CA SER A 401 24.60 11.05 10.82
C SER A 401 25.70 11.99 10.35
N GLY A 402 25.40 12.88 9.38
CA GLY A 402 26.29 13.96 8.96
C GLY A 402 26.91 13.76 7.57
N HIS A 403 26.71 12.61 6.92
CA HIS A 403 27.19 12.39 5.56
C HIS A 403 26.30 13.09 4.51
N ASP A 404 26.80 13.15 3.28
CA ASP A 404 26.06 13.76 2.17
C ASP A 404 24.83 12.93 1.78
N GLU A 405 23.81 13.60 1.23
CA GLU A 405 22.62 12.94 0.72
C GLU A 405 23.01 12.01 -0.43
N VAL A 406 22.63 10.73 -0.32
CA VAL A 406 22.93 9.72 -1.35
C VAL A 406 21.66 9.22 -1.99
N ASP A 407 21.55 9.45 -3.30
CA ASP A 407 20.54 8.85 -4.14
C ASP A 407 21.02 7.48 -4.63
N PHE A 408 20.63 6.43 -3.91
CA PHE A 408 20.99 5.06 -4.26
C PHE A 408 20.44 4.59 -5.61
N SER A 409 19.44 5.27 -6.20
CA SER A 409 18.88 4.89 -7.50
C SER A 409 19.83 5.12 -8.68
N LYS A 410 20.82 6.00 -8.51
CA LYS A 410 21.77 6.41 -9.57
C LYS A 410 23.06 5.60 -9.59
N THR A 411 23.24 4.69 -8.65
CA THR A 411 24.51 3.98 -8.43
C THR A 411 24.28 2.47 -8.45
N THR A 412 25.35 1.69 -8.68
CA THR A 412 25.30 0.23 -8.65
C THR A 412 25.19 -0.31 -7.23
N PHE A 413 24.61 -1.50 -7.07
CA PHE A 413 24.46 -2.17 -5.78
C PHE A 413 25.79 -2.28 -5.03
N SER A 414 26.85 -2.77 -5.69
CA SER A 414 28.17 -2.97 -5.06
C SER A 414 28.71 -1.70 -4.38
N LYS A 415 28.62 -0.56 -5.06
CA LYS A 415 29.06 0.74 -4.52
C LYS A 415 28.16 1.23 -3.38
N VAL A 416 26.84 1.05 -3.52
CA VAL A 416 25.88 1.40 -2.47
C VAL A 416 26.11 0.55 -1.23
N HIS A 417 26.30 -0.76 -1.39
CA HIS A 417 26.53 -1.71 -0.31
C HIS A 417 27.84 -1.40 0.44
N ASP A 418 28.95 -1.23 -0.28
CA ASP A 418 30.25 -0.88 0.32
C ASP A 418 30.19 0.47 1.07
N TYR A 419 29.52 1.47 0.50
CA TYR A 419 29.34 2.76 1.14
C TYR A 419 28.52 2.65 2.45
N VAL A 420 27.36 1.98 2.42
CA VAL A 420 26.53 1.77 3.61
C VAL A 420 27.28 0.98 4.67
N GLN A 421 28.00 -0.07 4.27
CA GLN A 421 28.79 -0.89 5.19
C GLN A 421 29.90 -0.08 5.87
N LYS A 422 30.64 0.75 5.12
CA LYS A 422 31.69 1.63 5.67
C LYS A 422 31.12 2.62 6.68
N VAL A 423 30.01 3.29 6.34
CA VAL A 423 29.36 4.25 7.23
C VAL A 423 28.84 3.55 8.48
N PHE A 424 28.12 2.44 8.34
CA PHE A 424 27.55 1.71 9.48
C PHE A 424 28.63 1.18 10.41
N ASN A 425 29.73 0.66 9.87
CA ASN A 425 30.88 0.25 10.66
C ASN A 425 31.51 1.42 11.42
N GLY A 426 31.67 2.59 10.77
CA GLY A 426 32.17 3.81 11.41
C GLY A 426 31.28 4.35 12.53
N LEU A 427 29.97 4.11 12.45
CA LEU A 427 28.99 4.47 13.49
C LEU A 427 28.79 3.39 14.56
N GLY A 428 29.46 2.24 14.45
CA GLY A 428 29.32 1.12 15.39
C GLY A 428 28.02 0.32 15.23
N PHE A 429 27.34 0.44 14.09
CA PHE A 429 26.14 -0.35 13.80
C PHE A 429 26.51 -1.74 13.31
N ASN A 430 25.67 -2.72 13.63
CA ASN A 430 25.88 -4.10 13.21
C ASN A 430 25.73 -4.23 11.69
N THR A 431 26.84 -4.46 10.98
CA THR A 431 26.88 -4.60 9.51
C THR A 431 26.40 -5.95 9.00
N GLN A 432 26.21 -6.96 9.85
CA GLN A 432 25.68 -8.27 9.45
C GLN A 432 24.22 -8.19 8.96
N ILE A 433 23.51 -7.10 9.29
CA ILE A 433 22.18 -6.80 8.71
C ILE A 433 22.22 -6.47 7.22
N LEU A 434 23.42 -6.30 6.64
CA LEU A 434 23.62 -6.06 5.21
C LEU A 434 23.95 -7.35 4.45
N ASN A 435 24.15 -8.48 5.14
CA ASN A 435 24.37 -9.75 4.46
C ASN A 435 23.09 -10.24 3.77
N PHE A 436 23.16 -10.63 2.50
CA PHE A 436 22.04 -11.13 1.69
C PHE A 436 22.16 -12.60 1.33
N ASP A 437 23.09 -13.32 1.95
CA ASP A 437 23.30 -14.73 1.67
C ASP A 437 22.27 -15.59 2.40
N PHE A 438 21.29 -16.08 1.64
CA PHE A 438 20.24 -16.97 2.12
C PHE A 438 20.45 -18.42 1.68
N GLU A 439 21.64 -18.77 1.15
CA GLU A 439 21.90 -20.08 0.56
C GLU A 439 22.30 -21.17 1.58
N GLY A 440 22.03 -22.42 1.20
CA GLY A 440 22.48 -23.64 1.88
C GLY A 440 21.48 -24.28 2.84
N ASP A 441 21.54 -25.61 2.96
CA ASP A 441 20.76 -26.43 3.92
C ASP A 441 21.05 -26.09 5.40
N GLN A 442 22.00 -25.19 5.66
CA GLN A 442 22.41 -24.70 6.98
C GLN A 442 22.09 -23.21 7.22
N MET A 443 21.37 -22.52 6.33
CA MET A 443 20.89 -21.18 6.61
C MET A 443 19.89 -21.23 7.76
N ASP A 444 20.41 -21.00 8.96
CA ASP A 444 19.68 -20.93 10.21
C ASP A 444 19.06 -19.53 10.34
N PRO A 445 17.74 -19.37 10.15
CA PRO A 445 17.08 -18.06 10.20
C PRO A 445 17.27 -17.35 11.54
N ASP A 446 17.52 -18.11 12.62
CA ASP A 446 17.75 -17.57 13.96
C ASP A 446 19.17 -17.00 14.14
N LYS A 447 20.10 -17.32 13.22
CA LYS A 447 21.48 -16.79 13.20
C LYS A 447 21.70 -15.69 12.16
N HIS A 448 20.84 -15.59 11.15
CA HIS A 448 20.99 -14.59 10.10
C HIS A 448 20.44 -13.21 10.50
N GLU A 449 21.31 -12.23 10.77
CA GLU A 449 20.90 -10.95 11.37
C GLU A 449 19.89 -10.13 10.55
N LEU A 450 20.02 -10.07 9.22
CA LEU A 450 19.00 -9.43 8.36
C LEU A 450 17.64 -10.13 8.46
N TYR A 451 17.61 -11.47 8.48
CA TYR A 451 16.37 -12.23 8.61
C TYR A 451 15.72 -12.01 9.98
N ARG A 452 16.53 -11.92 11.04
CA ARG A 452 16.06 -11.59 12.40
C ARG A 452 15.50 -10.17 12.48
N LEU A 453 16.18 -9.19 11.86
CA LEU A 453 15.70 -7.81 11.79
C LEU A 453 14.37 -7.75 11.05
N TRP A 454 14.28 -8.42 9.88
CA TRP A 454 13.03 -8.54 9.14
C TRP A 454 11.93 -9.18 9.99
N HIS A 455 12.19 -10.32 10.64
CA HIS A 455 11.21 -11.03 11.45
C HIS A 455 10.76 -10.20 12.66
N LEU A 456 11.68 -9.48 13.31
CA LEU A 456 11.37 -8.55 14.39
C LEU A 456 10.41 -7.45 13.91
N LEU A 457 10.70 -6.84 12.77
CA LEU A 457 9.86 -5.79 12.18
C LEU A 457 8.51 -6.33 11.70
N TYR A 458 8.49 -7.52 11.08
CA TYR A 458 7.29 -8.16 10.54
C TYR A 458 6.35 -8.65 11.65
N SER A 459 6.88 -9.29 12.70
CA SER A 459 6.09 -9.98 13.72
C SER A 459 5.64 -9.10 14.88
N TYR A 460 6.27 -7.94 15.11
CA TYR A 460 5.94 -7.09 16.25
C TYR A 460 4.54 -6.45 16.15
N GLU A 461 3.68 -6.73 17.12
CA GLU A 461 2.27 -6.28 17.14
C GLU A 461 2.05 -4.97 17.92
N GLY A 462 2.97 -4.61 18.81
CA GLY A 462 2.90 -3.42 19.66
C GLY A 462 3.13 -3.72 21.14
N ASP A 463 3.29 -2.67 21.96
CA ASP A 463 3.40 -2.74 23.42
C ASP A 463 2.40 -1.81 24.15
N SER A 464 2.63 -1.58 25.44
CA SER A 464 1.82 -0.71 26.31
C SER A 464 2.36 0.72 26.41
N SER A 465 3.40 1.09 25.66
CA SER A 465 3.90 2.46 25.61
C SER A 465 2.90 3.42 24.95
N LYS A 466 3.16 4.73 25.06
CA LYS A 466 2.31 5.78 24.46
C LYS A 466 2.17 5.62 22.94
N THR A 467 3.28 5.31 22.27
CA THR A 467 3.35 5.13 20.81
C THR A 467 3.07 3.68 20.38
N GLY A 468 3.18 2.73 21.31
CA GLY A 468 3.00 1.30 21.06
C GLY A 468 4.23 0.61 20.47
N ASN A 469 5.39 1.28 20.36
CA ASN A 469 6.59 0.79 19.67
C ASN A 469 7.89 0.89 20.49
N GLU A 470 7.88 1.41 21.71
CA GLU A 470 9.12 1.63 22.49
C GLU A 470 9.93 0.35 22.70
N GLY A 471 9.29 -0.78 22.96
CA GLY A 471 9.92 -2.09 23.11
C GLY A 471 10.61 -2.56 21.83
N LEU A 472 10.04 -2.26 20.66
CA LEU A 472 10.66 -2.53 19.36
C LEU A 472 11.90 -1.66 19.15
N ILE A 473 11.78 -0.36 19.44
CA ILE A 473 12.89 0.61 19.32
C ILE A 473 14.05 0.20 20.21
N ASN A 474 13.77 -0.15 21.47
CA ASN A 474 14.79 -0.60 22.41
C ASN A 474 15.43 -1.92 21.97
N ALA A 475 14.65 -2.85 21.39
CA ALA A 475 15.19 -4.11 20.86
C ALA A 475 16.11 -3.89 19.66
N ILE A 476 15.75 -3.01 18.72
CA ILE A 476 16.58 -2.66 17.57
C ILE A 476 17.87 -1.98 18.03
N SER A 477 17.75 -0.98 18.90
CA SER A 477 18.89 -0.25 19.45
C SER A 477 19.88 -1.18 20.16
N ARG A 478 19.39 -2.03 21.07
CA ARG A 478 20.22 -2.97 21.83
C ARG A 478 20.91 -4.02 20.95
N ARG A 479 20.24 -4.53 19.92
CA ARG A 479 20.76 -5.65 19.11
C ARG A 479 21.69 -5.20 17.99
N TYR A 480 21.43 -4.03 17.42
CA TYR A 480 22.10 -3.58 16.20
C TYR A 480 22.93 -2.31 16.38
N GLY A 481 22.96 -1.72 17.58
CA GLY A 481 23.81 -0.58 17.91
C GLY A 481 23.25 0.78 17.48
N PHE A 482 22.06 0.81 16.87
CA PHE A 482 21.42 2.08 16.48
C PHE A 482 21.07 2.92 17.70
N ASP A 483 21.33 4.23 17.63
CA ASP A 483 20.74 5.19 18.56
C ASP A 483 19.21 5.09 18.52
N LYS A 484 18.54 5.44 19.63
CA LYS A 484 17.06 5.34 19.74
C LYS A 484 16.33 6.05 18.60
N GLU A 485 16.89 7.14 18.11
CA GLU A 485 16.38 7.92 17.00
C GLU A 485 16.39 7.15 15.68
N TYR A 486 17.54 6.56 15.30
CA TYR A 486 17.65 5.72 14.10
C TYR A 486 16.86 4.42 14.24
N ALA A 487 16.85 3.82 15.45
CA ALA A 487 16.05 2.66 15.75
C ALA A 487 14.54 2.93 15.58
N ALA A 488 14.06 4.13 15.91
CA ALA A 488 12.68 4.55 15.65
C ALA A 488 12.37 4.65 14.15
N MET A 489 13.32 5.10 13.33
CA MET A 489 13.15 5.14 11.87
C MET A 489 13.02 3.73 11.28
N ILE A 490 13.88 2.80 11.72
CA ILE A 490 13.83 1.39 11.31
C ILE A 490 12.53 0.73 11.80
N ALA A 491 12.13 1.00 13.05
CA ALA A 491 10.88 0.50 13.62
C ALA A 491 9.64 0.95 12.82
N ASN A 492 9.70 2.10 12.14
CA ASN A 492 8.61 2.61 11.32
C ASN A 492 8.52 1.99 9.92
N VAL A 493 9.49 1.16 9.52
CA VAL A 493 9.44 0.42 8.24
C VAL A 493 8.23 -0.52 8.26
N VAL A 494 7.42 -0.48 7.21
CA VAL A 494 6.25 -1.36 7.01
C VAL A 494 6.50 -2.21 5.78
N PHE A 495 6.27 -3.52 5.92
CA PHE A 495 6.41 -4.47 4.82
C PHE A 495 5.06 -4.89 4.25
N GLN A 496 5.09 -5.49 3.06
CA GLN A 496 3.91 -6.06 2.42
C GLN A 496 3.31 -7.19 3.28
N ASP A 497 2.03 -7.03 3.66
CA ASP A 497 1.28 -8.02 4.42
C ASP A 497 0.55 -9.00 3.48
N ASP A 498 1.31 -9.93 2.90
CA ASP A 498 0.81 -10.95 1.98
C ASP A 498 1.71 -12.20 2.04
N HIS A 499 1.23 -13.32 1.49
CA HIS A 499 1.95 -14.59 1.48
C HIS A 499 2.13 -15.15 0.06
N GLY A 500 3.18 -15.95 -0.11
CA GLY A 500 3.41 -16.75 -1.32
C GLY A 500 2.54 -18.00 -1.37
N SER A 501 2.81 -18.85 -2.36
CA SER A 501 2.26 -20.20 -2.46
C SER A 501 3.15 -21.28 -1.82
N LEU A 502 4.43 -20.98 -1.59
CA LEU A 502 5.43 -21.92 -1.10
C LEU A 502 5.94 -21.55 0.29
N SER A 503 6.34 -22.55 1.08
CA SER A 503 6.99 -22.37 2.38
C SER A 503 8.46 -21.97 2.22
N ALA A 504 9.07 -21.45 3.29
CA ALA A 504 10.50 -21.14 3.30
C ALA A 504 11.36 -22.38 3.00
N LYS A 505 11.00 -23.55 3.56
CA LYS A 505 11.69 -24.82 3.31
C LYS A 505 11.63 -25.23 1.83
N ALA A 506 10.45 -25.14 1.21
CA ALA A 506 10.33 -25.44 -0.22
C ALA A 506 11.17 -24.48 -1.08
N ILE A 507 11.14 -23.19 -0.74
CA ILE A 507 11.93 -22.17 -1.46
C ILE A 507 13.44 -22.43 -1.33
N GLN A 508 13.94 -22.78 -0.15
CA GLN A 508 15.36 -23.08 0.08
C GLN A 508 15.86 -24.22 -0.81
N LYS A 509 15.06 -25.27 -1.02
CA LYS A 509 15.44 -26.36 -1.92
C LYS A 509 15.40 -25.98 -3.41
N ILE A 510 14.46 -25.11 -3.80
CA ILE A 510 14.23 -24.74 -5.21
C ILE A 510 15.21 -23.64 -5.68
N LEU A 511 15.54 -22.70 -4.79
CA LEU A 511 16.30 -21.49 -5.11
C LEU A 511 17.68 -21.77 -5.78
N PRO A 512 18.49 -22.75 -5.32
CA PRO A 512 19.77 -23.07 -5.98
C PRO A 512 19.60 -23.41 -7.47
N PHE A 513 18.61 -24.23 -7.81
CA PHE A 513 18.35 -24.61 -9.20
C PHE A 513 17.86 -23.42 -10.04
N LEU A 514 17.05 -22.51 -9.46
CA LEU A 514 16.68 -21.28 -10.15
C LEU A 514 17.91 -20.41 -10.46
N LYS A 515 18.86 -20.30 -9.52
CA LYS A 515 20.12 -19.58 -9.73
C LYS A 515 20.97 -20.21 -10.83
N SER A 516 20.97 -21.54 -10.94
CA SER A 516 21.58 -22.28 -12.05
C SER A 516 20.78 -22.23 -13.38
N GLY A 517 19.81 -21.31 -13.50
CA GLY A 517 19.10 -21.05 -14.74
C GLY A 517 17.92 -21.97 -15.05
N TYR A 518 17.56 -22.91 -14.15
CA TYR A 518 16.43 -23.79 -14.36
C TYR A 518 15.11 -23.02 -14.33
N ALA A 519 14.15 -23.38 -15.20
CA ALA A 519 12.80 -22.86 -15.11
C ALA A 519 12.14 -23.33 -13.81
N PHE A 520 11.32 -22.48 -13.18
CA PHE A 520 10.61 -22.86 -11.95
C PHE A 520 9.76 -24.11 -12.14
N ALA A 521 8.95 -24.13 -13.20
CA ALA A 521 8.10 -25.25 -13.59
C ALA A 521 8.02 -25.32 -15.12
N GLY A 522 7.82 -26.53 -15.64
CA GLY A 522 7.77 -26.80 -17.09
C GLY A 522 9.15 -26.97 -17.73
N ARG A 523 9.16 -27.34 -19.01
CA ARG A 523 10.39 -27.62 -19.78
C ARG A 523 10.68 -26.44 -20.71
N LYS A 524 11.69 -25.61 -20.40
CA LYS A 524 12.24 -24.62 -21.32
C LYS A 524 13.28 -25.30 -22.23
N GLU A 525 13.23 -24.99 -23.52
CA GLU A 525 14.08 -25.50 -24.62
C GLU A 525 14.43 -27.00 -24.59
N GLY A 526 13.71 -27.77 -25.41
CA GLY A 526 13.89 -29.21 -25.52
C GLY A 526 13.21 -29.93 -24.36
N LYS A 527 12.39 -30.94 -24.67
CA LYS A 527 11.58 -31.69 -23.70
C LYS A 527 12.39 -32.52 -22.67
N LEU A 528 13.65 -32.18 -22.40
CA LEU A 528 14.64 -33.06 -21.76
C LEU A 528 15.19 -32.55 -20.41
N LYS A 529 15.26 -31.23 -20.14
CA LYS A 529 15.79 -30.74 -18.87
C LYS A 529 14.69 -30.66 -17.81
N GLU A 530 14.98 -31.17 -16.62
CA GLU A 530 14.11 -31.07 -15.45
C GLU A 530 13.92 -29.61 -15.04
N SER A 531 12.82 -29.32 -14.36
CA SER A 531 12.55 -28.02 -13.76
C SER A 531 13.19 -27.90 -12.37
N ALA A 532 13.33 -26.67 -11.87
CA ALA A 532 13.83 -26.43 -10.52
C ALA A 532 12.98 -27.09 -9.43
N CYS A 533 11.68 -27.32 -9.68
CA CYS A 533 10.84 -28.11 -8.78
C CYS A 533 11.23 -29.59 -8.80
N GLU A 534 11.39 -30.18 -9.99
CA GLU A 534 11.72 -31.61 -10.16
C GLU A 534 13.08 -31.95 -9.55
N GLU A 535 14.09 -31.12 -9.82
CA GLU A 535 15.44 -31.23 -9.25
C GLU A 535 15.42 -31.11 -7.70
N ALA A 536 14.50 -30.31 -7.16
CA ALA A 536 14.28 -30.18 -5.72
C ALA A 536 13.42 -31.32 -5.12
N GLY A 537 13.04 -32.32 -5.92
CA GLY A 537 12.21 -33.45 -5.51
C GLY A 537 10.70 -33.15 -5.44
N TYR A 538 10.24 -32.06 -6.06
CA TYR A 538 8.84 -31.66 -6.09
C TYR A 538 8.22 -31.85 -7.48
N LYS A 539 6.93 -32.22 -7.50
CA LYS A 539 6.12 -32.09 -8.72
C LYS A 539 5.74 -30.62 -8.90
N HIS A 540 5.60 -30.15 -10.14
CA HIS A 540 5.21 -28.76 -10.42
C HIS A 540 3.87 -28.36 -9.77
N SER A 541 3.00 -29.34 -9.54
CA SER A 541 1.79 -29.28 -8.73
C SER A 541 1.62 -30.64 -8.06
N ILE A 542 1.14 -30.68 -6.82
CA ILE A 542 0.91 -31.93 -6.08
C ILE A 542 -0.06 -32.87 -6.82
N ASP A 543 -1.07 -32.28 -7.46
CA ASP A 543 -2.11 -33.00 -8.19
C ASP A 543 -1.73 -33.32 -9.64
N SER A 544 -0.52 -32.90 -10.07
CA SER A 544 -0.05 -33.21 -11.42
C SER A 544 0.27 -34.69 -11.54
N LEU A 545 -0.56 -35.40 -12.30
CA LEU A 545 -0.31 -36.78 -12.69
C LEU A 545 0.53 -36.83 -13.98
N THR A 546 1.53 -37.69 -13.97
CA THR A 546 2.27 -38.10 -15.17
C THR A 546 1.34 -38.81 -16.15
N LYS A 547 1.76 -38.94 -17.41
CA LYS A 547 0.98 -39.65 -18.43
C LYS A 547 0.66 -41.09 -18.01
N HIS A 548 1.64 -41.78 -17.45
CA HIS A 548 1.49 -43.13 -16.93
C HIS A 548 0.55 -43.21 -15.72
N GLU A 549 0.66 -42.28 -14.76
CA GLU A 549 -0.27 -42.21 -13.63
C GLU A 549 -1.72 -41.94 -14.09
N ASN A 550 -1.91 -41.12 -15.15
CA ASN A 550 -3.24 -40.91 -15.73
C ASN A 550 -3.80 -42.16 -16.43
N GLU A 551 -2.96 -42.88 -17.17
CA GLU A 551 -3.36 -44.13 -17.86
C GLU A 551 -3.76 -45.23 -16.86
N GLN A 552 -3.14 -45.25 -15.67
CA GLN A 552 -3.45 -46.19 -14.60
C GLN A 552 -4.54 -45.72 -13.64
N LYS A 553 -5.05 -44.49 -13.79
CA LYS A 553 -6.02 -43.93 -12.86
C LYS A 553 -7.38 -44.60 -13.02
N GLU A 554 -7.84 -45.27 -11.97
CA GLU A 554 -9.21 -45.76 -11.89
C GLU A 554 -10.19 -44.56 -11.79
N LEU A 555 -11.10 -44.47 -12.75
CA LEU A 555 -12.10 -43.43 -12.77
C LEU A 555 -13.22 -43.75 -11.77
N LEU A 556 -13.55 -42.78 -10.91
CA LEU A 556 -14.66 -42.92 -9.97
C LEU A 556 -16.00 -43.14 -10.71
N PRO A 557 -16.92 -43.92 -10.12
CA PRO A 557 -18.24 -44.14 -10.71
C PRO A 557 -19.12 -42.88 -10.68
N LYS A 558 -18.93 -41.99 -9.70
CA LYS A 558 -19.63 -40.71 -9.54
C LYS A 558 -18.66 -39.62 -9.10
N LEU A 559 -19.01 -38.37 -9.38
CA LEU A 559 -18.30 -37.20 -8.88
C LEU A 559 -18.68 -36.93 -7.42
N GLU A 560 -17.69 -36.62 -6.60
CA GLU A 560 -17.93 -36.23 -5.21
C GLU A 560 -18.37 -34.77 -5.10
N ILE A 561 -19.33 -34.52 -4.21
CA ILE A 561 -19.75 -33.15 -3.88
C ILE A 561 -18.62 -32.47 -3.11
N LEU A 562 -18.29 -31.24 -3.50
CA LEU A 562 -17.30 -30.44 -2.79
C LEU A 562 -17.79 -30.17 -1.36
N PRO A 563 -16.96 -30.45 -0.33
CA PRO A 563 -17.30 -30.14 1.05
C PRO A 563 -17.60 -28.65 1.25
N LYS A 564 -18.40 -28.35 2.28
CA LYS A 564 -18.78 -26.98 2.60
C LYS A 564 -17.55 -26.14 2.99
N ASN A 565 -17.41 -24.95 2.38
CA ASN A 565 -16.28 -24.03 2.55
C ASN A 565 -14.94 -24.58 2.02
N SER A 566 -14.98 -25.52 1.08
CA SER A 566 -13.78 -25.95 0.35
C SER A 566 -13.23 -24.84 -0.54
N LEU A 567 -14.08 -23.91 -1.01
CA LEU A 567 -13.66 -22.77 -1.82
C LEU A 567 -13.89 -21.44 -1.10
N ARG A 568 -13.06 -20.44 -1.42
CA ARG A 568 -13.20 -19.07 -0.87
C ARG A 568 -14.50 -18.40 -1.28
N ASN A 569 -15.03 -18.74 -2.45
CA ASN A 569 -16.25 -18.15 -2.98
C ASN A 569 -17.42 -19.16 -2.89
N PRO A 570 -18.40 -18.94 -2.01
CA PRO A 570 -19.53 -19.85 -1.83
C PRO A 570 -20.43 -19.95 -3.06
N VAL A 571 -20.43 -18.93 -3.94
CA VAL A 571 -21.18 -18.96 -5.20
C VAL A 571 -20.54 -19.95 -6.19
N VAL A 572 -19.21 -19.91 -6.30
CA VAL A 572 -18.46 -20.85 -7.16
C VAL A 572 -18.62 -22.28 -6.64
N GLU A 573 -18.49 -22.49 -5.32
CA GLU A 573 -18.73 -23.79 -4.68
C GLU A 573 -20.13 -24.32 -4.97
N LYS A 574 -21.16 -23.47 -4.85
CA LYS A 574 -22.54 -23.83 -5.17
C LYS A 574 -22.70 -24.24 -6.63
N ILE A 575 -22.14 -23.46 -7.57
CA ILE A 575 -22.25 -23.75 -9.01
C ILE A 575 -21.57 -25.08 -9.36
N LEU A 576 -20.36 -25.31 -8.84
CA LEU A 576 -19.64 -26.57 -9.07
C LEU A 576 -20.39 -27.77 -8.48
N ASN A 577 -21.00 -27.63 -7.29
CA ASN A 577 -21.82 -28.68 -6.72
C ASN A 577 -23.11 -28.95 -7.53
N GLN A 578 -23.72 -27.92 -8.14
CA GLN A 578 -24.83 -28.15 -9.08
C GLN A 578 -24.36 -28.91 -10.33
N MET A 579 -23.20 -28.55 -10.88
CA MET A 579 -22.61 -29.28 -12.01
C MET A 579 -22.35 -30.76 -11.65
N VAL A 580 -21.76 -31.02 -10.48
CA VAL A 580 -21.55 -32.37 -9.95
C VAL A 580 -22.87 -33.15 -9.87
N ASN A 581 -23.92 -32.54 -9.31
CA ASN A 581 -25.23 -33.18 -9.21
C ASN A 581 -25.84 -33.51 -10.57
N VAL A 582 -25.73 -32.60 -11.55
CA VAL A 582 -26.25 -32.82 -12.91
C VAL A 582 -25.50 -33.96 -13.59
N ILE A 583 -24.16 -33.99 -13.51
CA ILE A 583 -23.36 -35.07 -14.10
C ILE A 583 -23.71 -36.41 -13.44
N ASN A 584 -23.82 -36.45 -12.11
CA ASN A 584 -24.19 -37.68 -11.40
C ASN A 584 -25.60 -38.16 -11.78
N ALA A 585 -26.56 -37.27 -11.96
CA ALA A 585 -27.90 -37.62 -12.43
C ALA A 585 -27.89 -38.17 -13.86
N ILE A 586 -27.06 -37.61 -14.75
CA ILE A 586 -26.86 -38.14 -16.11
C ILE A 586 -26.27 -39.56 -16.06
N ILE A 587 -25.29 -39.79 -15.19
CA ILE A 587 -24.69 -41.12 -14.99
C ILE A 587 -25.73 -42.13 -14.51
N ASP A 588 -26.62 -41.73 -13.60
CA ASP A 588 -27.66 -42.60 -13.05
C ASP A 588 -28.72 -42.99 -14.09
N GLU A 589 -29.13 -42.05 -14.94
CA GLU A 589 -30.20 -42.26 -15.93
C GLU A 589 -29.69 -42.91 -17.24
N TYR A 590 -28.53 -42.47 -17.73
CA TYR A 590 -28.04 -42.82 -19.07
C TYR A 590 -26.74 -43.63 -19.06
N GLY A 591 -26.17 -43.90 -17.88
CA GLY A 591 -24.87 -44.53 -17.75
C GLY A 591 -23.71 -43.53 -17.92
N LYS A 592 -22.48 -44.05 -17.80
CA LYS A 592 -21.27 -43.21 -17.80
C LYS A 592 -21.02 -42.64 -19.21
N PRO A 593 -20.92 -41.30 -19.36
CA PRO A 593 -20.60 -40.70 -20.66
C PRO A 593 -19.14 -40.97 -21.06
N ASP A 594 -18.88 -41.15 -22.35
CA ASP A 594 -17.53 -41.32 -22.90
C ASP A 594 -16.69 -40.04 -22.77
N GLU A 595 -17.32 -38.88 -22.92
CA GLU A 595 -16.66 -37.57 -22.86
C GLU A 595 -17.57 -36.52 -22.19
N VAL A 596 -16.99 -35.67 -21.33
CA VAL A 596 -17.64 -34.48 -20.78
C VAL A 596 -16.87 -33.25 -21.23
N ARG A 597 -17.48 -32.44 -22.10
CA ARG A 597 -16.87 -31.20 -22.60
C ARG A 597 -17.34 -30.02 -21.76
N ILE A 598 -16.41 -29.38 -21.07
CA ILE A 598 -16.68 -28.20 -20.25
C ILE A 598 -16.16 -26.97 -20.98
N GLU A 599 -17.05 -26.04 -21.32
CA GLU A 599 -16.67 -24.74 -21.85
C GLU A 599 -16.27 -23.80 -20.70
N LEU A 600 -15.07 -23.24 -20.78
CA LEU A 600 -14.57 -22.27 -19.82
C LEU A 600 -14.61 -20.86 -20.43
N ALA A 601 -15.15 -19.90 -19.69
CA ALA A 601 -15.11 -18.50 -20.10
C ALA A 601 -13.65 -18.04 -20.26
N ARG A 602 -13.26 -17.66 -21.48
CA ARG A 602 -11.90 -17.20 -21.83
C ARG A 602 -11.43 -15.99 -21.00
N GLU A 603 -12.37 -15.26 -20.41
CA GLU A 603 -12.14 -14.04 -19.63
C GLU A 603 -11.43 -14.27 -18.29
N LEU A 604 -11.49 -15.48 -17.73
CA LEU A 604 -10.89 -15.80 -16.43
C LEU A 604 -9.36 -15.66 -16.41
N LYS A 605 -8.69 -15.75 -17.56
CA LYS A 605 -7.23 -15.61 -17.69
C LYS A 605 -6.77 -14.16 -17.82
N ARG A 606 -7.68 -13.19 -18.04
CA ARG A 606 -7.30 -11.81 -18.36
C ARG A 606 -6.97 -11.01 -17.11
N SER A 607 -5.87 -10.24 -17.18
CA SER A 607 -5.48 -9.33 -16.11
C SER A 607 -6.52 -8.21 -15.90
N ALA A 608 -6.50 -7.54 -14.75
CA ALA A 608 -7.43 -6.42 -14.48
C ALA A 608 -7.32 -5.32 -15.56
N LYS A 609 -6.10 -5.04 -16.01
CA LYS A 609 -5.81 -4.05 -17.06
C LYS A 609 -6.32 -4.49 -18.44
N GLU A 610 -6.22 -5.77 -18.76
CA GLU A 610 -6.79 -6.32 -20.00
C GLU A 610 -8.31 -6.30 -20.00
N ARG A 611 -8.94 -6.54 -18.83
CA ARG A 611 -10.38 -6.41 -18.67
C ARG A 611 -10.84 -4.95 -18.80
N GLU A 612 -10.08 -4.02 -18.23
CA GLU A 612 -10.34 -2.57 -18.37
C GLU A 612 -10.19 -2.10 -19.82
N SER A 613 -9.10 -2.47 -20.51
CA SER A 613 -8.89 -2.12 -21.92
C SER A 613 -9.96 -2.72 -22.82
N MET A 614 -10.36 -3.97 -22.57
CA MET A 614 -11.47 -4.61 -23.27
C MET A 614 -12.78 -3.85 -23.06
N THR A 615 -13.10 -3.50 -21.81
CA THR A 615 -14.32 -2.75 -21.49
C THR A 615 -14.31 -1.39 -22.19
N SER A 616 -13.17 -0.71 -22.19
CA SER A 616 -12.98 0.55 -22.91
C SER A 616 -13.17 0.37 -24.43
N ASN A 617 -12.59 -0.68 -25.02
CA ASN A 617 -12.73 -0.98 -26.45
C ASN A 617 -14.16 -1.35 -26.83
N ILE A 618 -14.88 -2.11 -25.99
CA ILE A 618 -16.29 -2.42 -26.17
C ILE A 618 -17.12 -1.14 -26.14
N ASN A 619 -16.89 -0.26 -25.16
CA ASN A 619 -17.60 1.02 -25.05
C ASN A 619 -17.35 1.90 -26.28
N LYS A 620 -16.10 2.02 -26.74
CA LYS A 620 -15.76 2.74 -27.97
C LYS A 620 -16.44 2.13 -29.19
N SER A 621 -16.42 0.81 -29.33
CA SER A 621 -17.11 0.12 -30.44
C SER A 621 -18.61 0.31 -30.41
N ASN A 622 -19.24 0.33 -29.22
CA ASN A 622 -20.68 0.59 -29.08
C ASN A 622 -21.04 2.02 -29.48
N ILE A 623 -20.26 3.01 -29.03
CA ILE A 623 -20.43 4.42 -29.43
C ILE A 623 -20.32 4.55 -30.96
N GLU A 624 -19.30 3.92 -31.54
CA GLU A 624 -19.09 3.94 -32.99
C GLU A 624 -20.22 3.25 -33.76
N HIS A 625 -20.72 2.12 -33.26
CA HIS A 625 -21.87 1.44 -33.86
C HIS A 625 -23.16 2.28 -33.78
N GLU A 626 -23.39 3.02 -32.70
CA GLU A 626 -24.53 3.97 -32.62
C GLU A 626 -24.36 5.15 -33.58
N ARG A 627 -23.14 5.67 -33.74
CA ARG A 627 -22.81 6.71 -34.72
C ARG A 627 -23.12 6.24 -36.14
N ILE A 628 -22.61 5.06 -36.52
CA ILE A 628 -22.85 4.46 -37.84
C ILE A 628 -24.34 4.17 -38.02
N ARG A 629 -25.02 3.63 -37.02
CA ARG A 629 -26.47 3.38 -37.08
C ARG A 629 -27.24 4.67 -37.39
N SER A 630 -26.91 5.76 -36.70
CA SER A 630 -27.55 7.06 -36.92
C SER A 630 -27.29 7.59 -38.34
N LEU A 631 -26.05 7.45 -38.83
CA LEU A 631 -25.66 7.83 -40.19
C LEU A 631 -26.41 7.01 -41.24
N LEU A 632 -26.53 5.70 -41.05
CA LEU A 632 -27.24 4.80 -41.95
C LEU A 632 -28.75 5.10 -42.03
N ILE A 633 -29.36 5.52 -40.91
CA ILE A 633 -30.76 5.94 -40.90
C ILE A 633 -30.93 7.29 -41.62
N ASN A 634 -30.09 8.27 -41.28
CA ASN A 634 -30.27 9.65 -41.74
C ASN A 634 -29.82 9.88 -43.20
N GLU A 635 -28.70 9.27 -43.60
CA GLU A 635 -28.07 9.53 -44.90
C GLU A 635 -28.35 8.44 -45.95
N PHE A 636 -28.54 7.19 -45.52
CA PHE A 636 -28.86 6.07 -46.43
C PHE A 636 -30.36 5.68 -46.39
N GLY A 637 -31.16 6.31 -45.52
CA GLY A 637 -32.61 6.11 -45.47
C GLY A 637 -33.05 4.73 -44.97
N LEU A 638 -32.17 3.99 -44.29
CA LEU A 638 -32.49 2.66 -43.77
C LEU A 638 -33.47 2.76 -42.59
N ARG A 639 -34.63 2.10 -42.68
CA ARG A 639 -35.64 2.07 -41.60
C ARG A 639 -35.23 1.22 -40.40
N HIS A 640 -34.42 0.20 -40.63
CA HIS A 640 -33.88 -0.69 -39.60
C HIS A 640 -32.45 -1.06 -39.98
N VAL A 641 -31.52 -0.92 -39.03
CA VAL A 641 -30.10 -1.18 -39.26
C VAL A 641 -29.69 -2.44 -38.49
N SER A 642 -29.34 -3.49 -39.22
CA SER A 642 -28.82 -4.74 -38.66
C SER A 642 -27.33 -4.64 -38.33
N ARG A 643 -26.82 -5.63 -37.59
CA ARG A 643 -25.37 -5.75 -37.33
C ARG A 643 -24.57 -5.93 -38.63
N ASN A 644 -25.12 -6.64 -39.61
CA ASN A 644 -24.47 -6.84 -40.90
C ASN A 644 -24.40 -5.53 -41.69
N ASP A 645 -25.38 -4.64 -41.58
CA ASP A 645 -25.35 -3.33 -42.25
C ASP A 645 -24.24 -2.44 -41.70
N ILE A 646 -24.04 -2.47 -40.37
CA ILE A 646 -22.93 -1.77 -39.71
C ILE A 646 -21.59 -2.34 -40.18
N ILE A 647 -21.45 -3.66 -40.22
CA ILE A 647 -20.21 -4.32 -40.69
C ILE A 647 -19.95 -3.95 -42.16
N ARG A 648 -20.97 -4.00 -43.02
CA ARG A 648 -20.87 -3.67 -44.44
C ARG A 648 -20.42 -2.23 -44.66
N TYR A 649 -20.96 -1.29 -43.90
CA TYR A 649 -20.54 0.12 -43.96
C TYR A 649 -19.09 0.30 -43.49
N LYS A 650 -18.68 -0.37 -42.40
CA LYS A 650 -17.29 -0.31 -41.93
C LYS A 650 -16.30 -0.86 -42.95
N LEU A 651 -16.63 -2.00 -43.59
CA LEU A 651 -15.80 -2.55 -44.67
C LEU A 651 -15.73 -1.60 -45.86
N TYR A 652 -16.83 -0.91 -46.18
CA TYR A 652 -16.83 0.12 -47.23
C TYR A 652 -15.95 1.32 -46.86
N GLU A 653 -15.96 1.80 -45.61
CA GLU A 653 -15.03 2.85 -45.15
C GLU A 653 -13.56 2.38 -45.24
N GLU A 654 -13.26 1.11 -44.96
CA GLU A 654 -11.91 0.57 -45.13
C GLU A 654 -11.45 0.55 -46.59
N LEU A 655 -12.35 0.61 -47.58
CA LEU A 655 -12.01 0.71 -49.00
C LEU A 655 -11.71 2.14 -49.48
N GLU A 656 -11.70 3.14 -48.60
CA GLU A 656 -11.45 4.53 -48.99
C GLU A 656 -10.10 4.70 -49.72
N PHE A 657 -9.06 3.95 -49.34
CA PHE A 657 -7.74 3.98 -49.99
C PHE A 657 -7.75 3.48 -51.43
N THR A 658 -8.74 2.65 -51.82
CA THR A 658 -8.94 2.21 -53.21
C THR A 658 -9.98 3.04 -53.95
N VAL A 659 -10.44 4.13 -53.34
CA VAL A 659 -11.57 4.94 -53.81
C VAL A 659 -12.84 4.08 -53.90
N ASN A 660 -13.10 3.30 -52.84
CA ASN A 660 -14.28 2.43 -52.69
C ASN A 660 -14.42 1.37 -53.79
N LYS A 661 -13.30 0.77 -54.19
CA LYS A 661 -13.28 -0.35 -55.14
C LYS A 661 -13.11 -1.67 -54.40
N THR A 662 -13.85 -2.70 -54.82
CA THR A 662 -13.73 -4.08 -54.30
C THR A 662 -12.30 -4.59 -54.46
N LEU A 663 -11.81 -5.39 -53.50
CA LEU A 663 -10.44 -5.91 -53.53
C LEU A 663 -10.18 -6.94 -54.64
N TYR A 664 -11.17 -7.74 -55.03
CA TYR A 664 -10.97 -8.84 -55.97
C TYR A 664 -11.13 -8.46 -57.44
N SER A 665 -12.17 -7.68 -57.76
CA SER A 665 -12.49 -7.31 -59.15
C SER A 665 -12.19 -5.86 -59.48
N ASN A 666 -11.70 -5.07 -58.51
CA ASN A 666 -11.45 -3.63 -58.66
C ASN A 666 -12.67 -2.82 -59.16
N THR A 667 -13.87 -3.32 -58.88
CA THR A 667 -15.14 -2.69 -59.27
C THR A 667 -15.49 -1.61 -58.26
N TYR A 668 -15.82 -0.41 -58.74
CA TYR A 668 -16.28 0.68 -57.88
C TYR A 668 -17.65 0.35 -57.27
N ILE A 669 -17.82 0.62 -55.98
CA ILE A 669 -19.07 0.47 -55.24
C ILE A 669 -19.73 1.85 -55.11
N PRO A 670 -20.78 2.17 -55.88
CA PRO A 670 -21.52 3.41 -55.69
C PRO A 670 -22.18 3.42 -54.31
N ARG A 671 -22.18 4.60 -53.68
CA ARG A 671 -22.72 4.79 -52.32
C ARG A 671 -24.17 4.32 -52.21
N GLU A 672 -24.99 4.56 -53.23
CA GLU A 672 -26.41 4.19 -53.26
C GLU A 672 -26.62 2.67 -53.39
N LYS A 673 -25.62 1.95 -53.90
CA LYS A 673 -25.67 0.50 -54.15
C LYS A 673 -25.03 -0.33 -53.05
N LEU A 674 -24.45 0.31 -52.02
CA LEU A 674 -23.75 -0.38 -50.93
C LEU A 674 -24.61 -1.46 -50.27
N PHE A 675 -25.90 -1.18 -50.05
CA PHE A 675 -26.84 -2.12 -49.40
C PHE A 675 -27.69 -2.93 -50.40
N SER A 676 -27.32 -2.94 -51.67
CA SER A 676 -27.97 -3.77 -52.69
C SER A 676 -27.46 -5.21 -52.66
N HIS A 677 -28.10 -6.09 -53.42
CA HIS A 677 -27.66 -7.47 -53.63
C HIS A 677 -26.51 -7.60 -54.65
N GLU A 678 -25.97 -6.48 -55.15
CA GLU A 678 -24.85 -6.50 -56.11
C GLU A 678 -23.49 -6.78 -55.43
N PHE A 679 -23.39 -6.62 -54.10
CA PHE A 679 -22.16 -6.79 -53.35
C PHE A 679 -22.37 -7.62 -52.07
N ASP A 680 -21.55 -8.65 -51.93
CA ASP A 680 -21.53 -9.53 -50.75
C ASP A 680 -20.26 -9.36 -49.93
N ILE A 681 -20.37 -9.65 -48.62
CA ILE A 681 -19.22 -9.73 -47.73
C ILE A 681 -18.69 -11.16 -47.83
N ASP A 682 -17.46 -11.31 -48.31
CA ASP A 682 -16.80 -12.61 -48.42
C ASP A 682 -15.90 -12.86 -47.19
N HIS A 683 -15.52 -14.12 -46.96
CA HIS A 683 -14.48 -14.44 -45.99
C HIS A 683 -13.12 -14.56 -46.69
N ILE A 684 -12.15 -13.73 -46.31
CA ILE A 684 -10.80 -13.72 -46.92
C ILE A 684 -10.19 -15.12 -46.91
N ILE A 685 -10.29 -15.82 -45.77
CA ILE A 685 -10.01 -17.25 -45.65
C ILE A 685 -11.33 -17.98 -45.39
N PRO A 686 -11.66 -19.03 -46.17
CA PRO A 686 -12.93 -19.74 -46.03
C PRO A 686 -13.21 -20.17 -44.59
N GLN A 687 -14.39 -19.83 -44.09
CA GLN A 687 -14.83 -20.13 -42.72
C GLN A 687 -14.75 -21.63 -42.40
N SER A 688 -14.98 -22.51 -43.37
CA SER A 688 -14.87 -23.97 -43.21
C SER A 688 -13.46 -24.46 -42.88
N ARG A 689 -12.42 -23.63 -43.07
CA ARG A 689 -11.02 -23.96 -42.76
C ARG A 689 -10.51 -23.25 -41.51
N LEU A 690 -10.82 -21.95 -41.37
CA LEU A 690 -10.29 -21.12 -40.28
C LEU A 690 -11.27 -20.99 -39.09
N PHE A 691 -12.56 -21.28 -39.29
CA PHE A 691 -13.64 -21.08 -38.32
C PHE A 691 -13.69 -19.67 -37.72
N ASP A 692 -13.22 -18.67 -38.48
CA ASP A 692 -13.16 -17.27 -38.06
C ASP A 692 -14.19 -16.43 -38.82
N ASP A 693 -15.19 -15.92 -38.09
CA ASP A 693 -16.21 -14.98 -38.59
C ASP A 693 -15.97 -13.55 -38.07
N SER A 694 -14.76 -13.26 -37.60
CA SER A 694 -14.37 -11.93 -37.14
C SER A 694 -14.33 -10.92 -38.28
N PHE A 695 -14.41 -9.64 -37.91
CA PHE A 695 -14.32 -8.53 -38.87
C PHE A 695 -13.00 -8.54 -39.67
N SER A 696 -11.90 -9.02 -39.06
CA SER A 696 -10.59 -9.10 -39.73
C SER A 696 -10.48 -10.17 -40.80
N ASN A 697 -11.46 -11.10 -40.89
CA ASN A 697 -11.52 -12.13 -41.92
C ASN A 697 -12.65 -11.86 -42.93
N LYS A 698 -13.14 -10.62 -43.03
CA LYS A 698 -14.24 -10.18 -43.90
C LYS A 698 -13.81 -9.13 -44.91
#